data_AF-A0A0A2LQ17-F1
#
_entry.id   AF-A0A0A2LQ17-F1
#
_cell.length_a   1.000
_cell.length_b   1.000
_cell.length_c   1.000
_cell.angle_alpha   90.00
_cell.angle_beta   90.00
_cell.angle_gamma   90.00
#
_symmetry.space_group_name_H-M   'P 1'
#
loop_
_entity.id
_entity.type
_entity.pdbx_description
1 polymer ?
#
loop_
_entity_poly.entity_id
_entity_poly.type
_entity_poly.pdbx_seq_one_letter_code
_entity_poly.pdbx_strand_id
1 'polypeptide(L)'
;MGQSRRPVGGEKKSRFGRSKAVADVGDGRQAGGKPQVRKAAFESSKKKEIGVSDLTLLSKISNEAINDNLKLRFEHDEIYVRDSSRTGTAGLLAITIVGIYTDTVLDSYRGKNRLEVPPHVFGVAESAYYNMKSYKDDQCVIISGESGAGKTEAAKRIMQYIASVSGGGDSSIQQTKDMVLATNPLLESFGNAKTLRNNNSSRFGKYLELEFNANGEPVGANITNYLLEKSRVVGQIANERNFHIFYQLTKGAPQKYRDSFGLQQPQSYLYTSRSKCFDVPGIDDVAEFKDTLDAMRVIGMSDAEQDNVFRMLAAILWIGNVQFTEDDSGNATISDQSVVDFVAYLLEVDSAQVNKAMTIRLMETARGGRRGSVYEVPLNRVQASAVRDALAKGIYFNLFDWIVERVNQSLTARVSITNSIGILDIYGFEIFEKNSFEQLCINYVNEKLQQIFIQLTLKAEQDEYAREQIKWTPIEYFDNKVVCSLIEDKRPPGVFAALNDACATAHADSGAADQTFVGRLNFLSQNPNFEGRQGQFIIKHYAGDVSYAVEGMTDKNKDQMLKDLLNLAQSSSNEFVHSLFPNQVNQDDKRRPPTAGDKIKASANDLVATLMKAQPSYIRTIKPNDNKAPREYNHGNVLHQIKYLGLQENVRIRRAGFAYRQTFDKFTERFYLLSPKTSYAGDYTWTGDVESGAKQILKDTRIPAEEYQMGITKVFVKTPETLFALEAMRDKYWHNMAIRIQRAWRNYLRYRIECAIRIQRFWRRMTGGLEIIKVRDQGHQVLQGRKERRRMSLLGSRRFLGDYLGVGNTGGPGEMIRNGAGISGSDDVIFSCRAELLVSKFGRSSKPVPRILVLTSRHVYIVAQSIENNQLVISAERTVPVGAIKSVSTSNLKDDWFSLVIGAQEPDPLINCIFKTEFFTHLTTVLRGSLTLKVGEAIEYHKKPGKLATVKAVKDPAAGNVDSYKSSTIHTSAGEPPNSVSKPTPRAKAVAARPVTKGKLLRPGGPGGGPSKLSQAARRPIPAAQPLPRSTPQPAAVPQLAAQPRIVPQPVAAAAAVHSRNESYSSVRSSGSVRGPPPPPPSATPAPRKPSAKVKYDYNSDRANELSIVKGEIVEIVSKEGNGWWLCKNTTTSAQGWTPESYLEELAVAPAPKPTPPPPPMAPRATPSPIPNGARAAAAAKTKPAPPAPPVKRPNMAGRKPAPPPAPRDSVASVQSGDSSGASGRGTPNSASNASLAGGLAEALRARQSAMQGKHDDDDEW
;
A
#
# COMPACT_ATOMS: atom_id res chain seq x y z
N MET A 1 45.13 -22.51 39.46
CA MET A 1 46.14 -21.45 39.67
C MET A 1 45.92 -20.41 38.57
N GLY A 2 46.08 -19.10 38.75
CA GLY A 2 46.32 -18.31 39.97
C GLY A 2 45.49 -17.00 39.95
N GLN A 3 45.61 -16.18 41.00
CA GLN A 3 44.98 -14.85 41.10
C GLN A 3 46.04 -13.74 40.95
N SER A 4 45.61 -12.46 41.04
CA SER A 4 46.39 -11.23 41.31
C SER A 4 46.58 -10.30 40.09
N ARG A 5 46.51 -8.95 40.19
CA ARG A 5 45.92 -7.99 41.16
C ARG A 5 45.72 -6.63 40.45
N ARG A 6 44.99 -5.69 41.07
CA ARG A 6 44.99 -4.24 40.72
C ARG A 6 45.85 -3.44 41.71
N PRO A 7 46.46 -2.34 41.25
CA PRO A 7 46.33 -0.99 41.83
C PRO A 7 45.77 -0.01 40.74
N VAL A 8 45.21 1.20 40.93
CA VAL A 8 45.20 2.26 41.97
C VAL A 8 46.49 3.13 41.98
N GLY A 9 46.50 4.44 41.70
CA GLY A 9 45.47 5.37 41.21
C GLY A 9 45.97 6.84 41.21
N GLY A 10 45.23 7.78 40.58
CA GLY A 10 45.55 9.23 40.49
C GLY A 10 46.46 9.63 39.31
N GLU A 11 46.49 10.88 38.81
CA GLU A 11 45.58 12.04 38.96
C GLU A 11 45.63 12.96 37.71
N LYS A 12 44.54 13.70 37.48
CA LYS A 12 44.36 14.96 36.69
C LYS A 12 45.41 15.38 35.62
N LYS A 13 44.98 15.49 34.35
CA LYS A 13 44.87 16.79 33.63
C LYS A 13 44.13 16.74 32.28
N SER A 14 43.62 17.91 31.88
CA SER A 14 42.78 18.26 30.73
C SER A 14 43.44 18.10 29.34
N ARG A 15 42.69 17.56 28.35
CA ARG A 15 42.21 18.35 27.18
C ARG A 15 41.14 17.63 26.33
N PHE A 16 40.63 18.34 25.32
CA PHE A 16 39.54 17.95 24.41
C PHE A 16 39.97 16.92 23.34
N GLY A 17 38.96 16.30 22.70
CA GLY A 17 39.11 15.61 21.42
C GLY A 17 39.00 14.09 21.52
N ARG A 18 37.84 13.53 21.16
CA ARG A 18 37.70 12.10 20.90
C ARG A 18 36.69 11.83 19.79
N SER A 19 37.19 11.86 18.55
CA SER A 19 36.52 11.22 17.41
C SER A 19 36.26 9.75 17.75
N LYS A 20 35.15 9.21 17.23
CA LYS A 20 34.66 7.88 17.60
C LYS A 20 34.67 6.98 16.37
N ALA A 21 35.84 6.40 16.08
CA ALA A 21 35.95 5.34 15.09
C ALA A 21 35.00 4.18 15.47
N VAL A 22 34.29 3.66 14.48
CA VAL A 22 33.45 2.47 14.61
C VAL A 22 34.30 1.29 14.17
N ALA A 23 34.65 0.41 15.11
CA ALA A 23 35.30 -0.85 14.78
C ALA A 23 34.23 -1.84 14.30
N ASP A 24 34.45 -2.41 13.12
CA ASP A 24 33.65 -3.51 12.59
C ASP A 24 34.18 -4.86 13.12
N VAL A 25 33.26 -5.76 13.48
CA VAL A 25 33.52 -7.18 13.76
C VAL A 25 32.25 -7.95 13.45
N GLY A 26 32.20 -8.55 12.26
CA GLY A 26 31.19 -9.56 11.93
C GLY A 26 31.57 -10.95 12.45
N ASP A 27 30.59 -11.68 12.99
CA ASP A 27 30.50 -13.13 12.82
C ASP A 27 29.03 -13.57 12.89
N GLY A 28 28.66 -14.61 12.15
CA GLY A 28 27.28 -15.02 11.91
C GLY A 28 26.90 -16.32 12.62
N ARG A 29 25.72 -16.34 13.27
CA ARG A 29 25.01 -17.59 13.61
C ARG A 29 23.50 -17.34 13.73
N GLN A 30 22.71 -18.08 12.96
CA GLN A 30 21.25 -17.98 12.93
C GLN A 30 20.62 -18.63 14.18
N ALA A 31 19.50 -18.07 14.67
CA ALA A 31 18.65 -18.73 15.67
C ALA A 31 17.20 -18.23 15.66
N GLY A 32 16.27 -19.10 15.22
CA GLY A 32 14.86 -19.15 15.63
C GLY A 32 14.05 -17.83 15.62
N GLY A 33 13.42 -17.52 14.48
CA GLY A 33 12.51 -16.39 14.35
C GLY A 33 11.34 -16.41 15.36
N LYS A 34 11.23 -15.34 16.15
CA LYS A 34 10.00 -14.95 16.85
C LYS A 34 9.40 -13.73 16.14
N PRO A 35 8.07 -13.55 16.13
CA PRO A 35 7.46 -12.40 15.45
C PRO A 35 8.00 -11.09 16.04
N GLN A 36 8.75 -10.33 15.24
CA GLN A 36 9.18 -9.00 15.63
C GLN A 36 7.94 -8.09 15.62
N VAL A 37 7.56 -7.62 16.80
CA VAL A 37 6.69 -6.44 16.91
C VAL A 37 7.46 -5.28 16.28
N ARG A 38 7.08 -4.89 15.06
CA ARG A 38 7.61 -3.69 14.39
C ARG A 38 7.48 -2.53 15.39
N LYS A 39 8.62 -1.96 15.81
CA LYS A 39 8.60 -0.66 16.50
C LYS A 39 8.01 0.33 15.51
N ALA A 40 7.13 1.21 15.98
CA ALA A 40 6.82 2.41 15.21
C ALA A 40 8.13 3.19 15.03
N ALA A 41 8.65 3.20 13.80
CA ALA A 41 9.79 4.02 13.43
C ALA A 41 9.27 5.45 13.30
N PHE A 42 9.51 6.27 14.31
CA PHE A 42 9.37 7.71 14.15
C PHE A 42 10.54 8.16 13.28
N GLU A 43 10.27 8.77 12.12
CA GLU A 43 11.32 9.24 11.21
C GLU A 43 11.98 10.50 11.77
N SER A 44 12.82 10.32 12.80
CA SER A 44 13.68 11.38 13.34
C SER A 44 14.78 11.82 12.37
N SER A 45 14.87 11.18 11.20
CA SER A 45 15.60 11.64 10.03
C SER A 45 14.70 12.58 9.21
N LYS A 46 14.42 13.79 9.70
CA LYS A 46 13.95 14.85 8.81
C LYS A 46 14.97 14.99 7.67
N LYS A 47 14.56 14.77 6.41
CA LYS A 47 15.32 15.26 5.25
C LYS A 47 15.68 16.72 5.50
N LYS A 48 16.90 17.13 5.15
CA LYS A 48 17.26 18.55 5.11
C LYS A 48 16.32 19.21 4.11
N GLU A 49 15.48 20.13 4.57
CA GLU A 49 14.41 20.71 3.75
C GLU A 49 15.03 21.52 2.60
N ILE A 50 14.55 21.28 1.38
CA ILE A 50 15.08 21.86 0.14
C ILE A 50 14.21 23.05 -0.23
N GLY A 51 14.81 24.23 -0.26
CA GLY A 51 14.07 25.48 -0.31
C GLY A 51 13.13 25.63 0.88
N VAL A 52 12.03 26.35 0.66
CA VAL A 52 10.97 26.59 1.63
C VAL A 52 9.69 25.93 1.10
N SER A 53 9.08 25.05 1.90
CA SER A 53 7.86 24.31 1.50
C SER A 53 6.56 25.12 1.54
N ASP A 54 6.58 26.33 2.13
CA ASP A 54 5.47 27.28 2.17
C ASP A 54 5.96 28.70 1.88
N LEU A 55 5.48 29.31 0.81
CA LEU A 55 5.94 30.62 0.33
C LEU A 55 5.69 31.75 1.34
N THR A 56 4.74 31.60 2.28
CA THR A 56 4.51 32.57 3.36
C THR A 56 5.71 32.71 4.31
N LEU A 57 6.61 31.72 4.33
CA LEU A 57 7.81 31.68 5.16
C LEU A 57 9.09 32.22 4.46
N LEU A 58 8.99 32.71 3.22
CA LEU A 58 10.12 33.33 2.52
C LEU A 58 10.61 34.59 3.26
N SER A 59 11.93 34.75 3.40
CA SER A 59 12.52 35.89 4.11
C SER A 59 12.21 37.24 3.44
N LYS A 60 12.23 37.30 2.10
CA LYS A 60 11.82 38.43 1.27
C LYS A 60 10.72 38.00 0.30
N ILE A 61 9.70 38.83 0.09
CA ILE A 61 8.59 38.58 -0.86
C ILE A 61 8.81 39.42 -2.13
N SER A 62 9.50 38.83 -3.10
CA SER A 62 9.63 39.35 -4.47
C SER A 62 9.37 38.24 -5.48
N ASN A 63 9.08 38.58 -6.74
CA ASN A 63 8.82 37.58 -7.78
C ASN A 63 10.05 36.69 -8.03
N GLU A 64 11.24 37.29 -7.90
CA GLU A 64 12.54 36.68 -8.07
C GLU A 64 12.84 35.71 -6.91
N ALA A 65 12.61 36.13 -5.66
CA ALA A 65 12.77 35.27 -4.48
C ALA A 65 11.80 34.08 -4.47
N ILE A 66 10.60 34.24 -5.05
CA ILE A 66 9.69 33.11 -5.31
C ILE A 66 10.31 32.23 -6.41
N ASN A 67 10.68 32.78 -7.56
CA ASN A 67 11.23 32.03 -8.70
C ASN A 67 12.45 31.18 -8.33
N ASP A 68 13.37 31.72 -7.55
CA ASP A 68 14.58 31.02 -7.11
C ASP A 68 14.26 29.86 -6.15
N ASN A 69 13.26 30.02 -5.27
CA ASN A 69 12.77 28.92 -4.42
C ASN A 69 12.09 27.81 -5.22
N LEU A 70 11.31 28.18 -6.24
CA LEU A 70 10.65 27.24 -7.15
C LEU A 70 11.66 26.46 -7.98
N LYS A 71 12.65 27.16 -8.56
CA LYS A 71 13.78 26.56 -9.29
C LYS A 71 14.55 25.57 -8.42
N LEU A 72 14.96 25.99 -7.21
CA LEU A 72 15.72 25.14 -6.28
C LEU A 72 14.97 23.85 -5.93
N ARG A 73 13.65 23.93 -5.73
CA ARG A 73 12.80 22.75 -5.44
C ARG A 73 12.62 21.86 -6.68
N PHE A 74 12.38 22.45 -7.85
CA PHE A 74 12.28 21.72 -9.12
C PHE A 74 13.57 20.95 -9.47
N GLU A 75 14.74 21.56 -9.27
CA GLU A 75 16.06 20.92 -9.48
C GLU A 75 16.31 19.69 -8.59
N HIS A 76 15.50 19.49 -7.55
CA HIS A 76 15.55 18.34 -6.64
C HIS A 76 14.29 17.45 -6.71
N ASP A 77 13.55 17.52 -7.82
CA ASP A 77 12.29 16.81 -8.09
C ASP A 77 11.15 17.08 -7.05
N GLU A 78 11.26 18.14 -6.23
CA GLU A 78 10.28 18.55 -5.20
C GLU A 78 9.19 19.48 -5.78
N ILE A 79 8.38 18.96 -6.71
CA ILE A 79 7.52 19.75 -7.62
C ILE A 79 6.39 20.58 -6.98
N TYR A 80 6.12 20.40 -5.69
CA TYR A 80 4.98 21.00 -4.99
C TYR A 80 5.40 22.01 -3.92
N VAL A 81 4.68 23.13 -3.81
CA VAL A 81 4.91 24.17 -2.79
C VAL A 81 3.58 24.72 -2.26
N ARG A 82 3.47 25.02 -0.97
CA ARG A 82 2.31 25.75 -0.43
C ARG A 82 2.41 27.24 -0.74
N ASP A 83 1.33 27.82 -1.25
CA ASP A 83 1.11 29.27 -1.46
C ASP A 83 0.20 29.86 -0.35
N SER A 84 -0.29 29.02 0.56
CA SER A 84 -0.95 29.47 1.81
C SER A 84 -0.94 28.41 2.90
N SER A 85 -0.61 28.83 4.12
CA SER A 85 -0.71 28.02 5.34
C SER A 85 -2.13 28.01 5.95
N ARG A 86 -2.99 28.97 5.56
CA ARG A 86 -4.21 29.35 6.30
C ARG A 86 -5.34 28.32 6.25
N THR A 87 -6.05 28.18 7.37
CA THR A 87 -7.21 27.29 7.51
C THR A 87 -8.36 27.76 6.59
N GLY A 88 -8.88 26.86 5.74
CA GLY A 88 -9.97 27.18 4.80
C GLY A 88 -9.53 27.80 3.46
N THR A 89 -8.24 27.79 3.13
CA THR A 89 -7.80 27.94 1.72
C THR A 89 -6.55 27.10 1.51
N ALA A 90 -6.55 26.18 0.54
CA ALA A 90 -5.30 25.65 0.00
C ALA A 90 -4.77 26.59 -1.09
N GLY A 91 -3.45 26.78 -1.11
CA GLY A 91 -2.72 27.25 -2.28
C GLY A 91 -1.62 26.23 -2.55
N LEU A 92 -1.63 25.60 -3.71
CA LEU A 92 -0.62 24.61 -4.09
C LEU A 92 -0.05 24.96 -5.46
N LEU A 93 1.27 25.17 -5.53
CA LEU A 93 1.97 25.28 -6.80
C LEU A 93 2.46 23.91 -7.27
N ALA A 94 2.41 23.63 -8.57
CA ALA A 94 2.85 22.38 -9.19
C ALA A 94 3.73 22.63 -10.43
N ILE A 95 4.83 21.89 -10.59
CA ILE A 95 5.77 22.00 -11.72
C ILE A 95 6.11 20.59 -12.25
N THR A 96 5.40 20.12 -13.28
CA THR A 96 5.21 18.70 -13.62
C THR A 96 6.47 17.82 -13.77
N ILE A 97 6.60 16.79 -12.92
CA ILE A 97 7.46 15.60 -13.11
C ILE A 97 6.65 14.34 -12.72
N VAL A 98 6.90 13.21 -13.38
CA VAL A 98 6.22 11.92 -13.15
C VAL A 98 6.96 11.08 -12.09
N GLY A 99 6.22 10.51 -11.13
CA GLY A 99 6.76 9.47 -10.22
C GLY A 99 6.16 9.42 -8.81
N ILE A 100 5.47 10.48 -8.37
CA ILE A 100 5.01 10.65 -6.98
C ILE A 100 3.58 10.13 -6.70
N TYR A 101 2.80 9.83 -7.73
CA TYR A 101 1.39 9.40 -7.60
C TYR A 101 1.26 7.87 -7.43
N THR A 102 1.82 7.32 -6.35
CA THR A 102 1.65 5.90 -5.98
C THR A 102 0.61 5.71 -4.89
N ASP A 103 0.00 4.53 -4.81
CA ASP A 103 -0.95 4.19 -3.73
C ASP A 103 -0.30 4.28 -2.34
N THR A 104 0.99 3.97 -2.25
CA THR A 104 1.78 4.13 -1.02
C THR A 104 1.95 5.58 -0.59
N VAL A 105 2.01 6.52 -1.54
CA VAL A 105 1.97 7.95 -1.25
C VAL A 105 0.54 8.36 -0.89
N LEU A 106 -0.48 7.90 -1.62
CA LEU A 106 -1.89 8.17 -1.36
C LEU A 106 -2.30 7.82 0.08
N ASP A 107 -2.05 6.58 0.53
CA ASP A 107 -2.29 6.14 1.90
C ASP A 107 -1.48 6.94 2.93
N SER A 108 -0.34 7.54 2.54
CA SER A 108 0.46 8.37 3.43
C SER A 108 -0.11 9.76 3.70
N TYR A 109 -1.08 10.24 2.90
CA TYR A 109 -1.82 11.50 3.15
C TYR A 109 -3.12 11.28 3.92
N ARG A 110 -3.69 10.07 3.84
CA ARG A 110 -5.00 9.74 4.42
C ARG A 110 -5.06 9.95 5.93
N GLY A 111 -6.06 10.69 6.40
CA GLY A 111 -6.33 10.98 7.80
C GLY A 111 -5.32 11.91 8.48
N LYS A 112 -4.42 12.58 7.74
CA LYS A 112 -3.42 13.50 8.29
C LYS A 112 -3.77 14.95 8.01
N ASN A 113 -3.32 15.85 8.88
CA ASN A 113 -3.44 17.28 8.63
C ASN A 113 -2.49 17.70 7.49
N ARG A 114 -2.93 18.62 6.63
CA ARG A 114 -2.18 19.22 5.50
C ARG A 114 -0.78 19.72 5.87
N LEU A 115 -0.54 19.97 7.15
CA LEU A 115 0.68 20.59 7.69
C LEU A 115 1.61 19.58 8.40
N GLU A 116 1.16 18.32 8.58
CA GLU A 116 1.97 17.18 9.07
C GLU A 116 2.73 16.48 7.94
N VAL A 117 2.36 16.79 6.70
CA VAL A 117 2.83 16.18 5.44
C VAL A 117 3.50 17.22 4.54
N PRO A 118 4.40 16.83 3.63
CA PRO A 118 4.94 17.76 2.64
C PRO A 118 3.84 18.27 1.67
N PRO A 119 4.06 19.37 0.93
CA PRO A 119 3.09 19.88 -0.03
C PRO A 119 2.76 18.84 -1.12
N HIS A 120 1.49 18.56 -1.36
CA HIS A 120 1.03 17.62 -2.40
C HIS A 120 -0.45 17.84 -2.72
N VAL A 121 -0.89 17.47 -3.94
CA VAL A 121 -2.30 17.56 -4.36
C VAL A 121 -3.24 16.75 -3.47
N PHE A 122 -2.79 15.57 -3.01
CA PHE A 122 -3.52 14.74 -2.06
C PHE A 122 -3.79 15.44 -0.72
N GLY A 123 -2.90 16.34 -0.26
CA GLY A 123 -3.13 17.14 0.95
C GLY A 123 -4.19 18.24 0.77
N VAL A 124 -4.50 18.62 -0.47
CA VAL A 124 -5.64 19.49 -0.79
C VAL A 124 -6.94 18.67 -0.86
N ALA A 125 -6.90 17.53 -1.54
CA ALA A 125 -8.04 16.61 -1.67
C ALA A 125 -8.52 16.07 -0.31
N GLU A 126 -7.60 15.64 0.56
CA GLU A 126 -7.93 15.23 1.95
C GLU A 126 -8.51 16.38 2.76
N SER A 127 -7.96 17.61 2.63
CA SER A 127 -8.48 18.76 3.36
C SER A 127 -9.91 19.11 2.95
N ALA A 128 -10.25 19.03 1.67
CA ALA A 128 -11.62 19.24 1.19
C ALA A 128 -12.55 18.12 1.67
N TYR A 129 -12.18 16.85 1.45
CA TYR A 129 -12.99 15.71 1.87
C TYR A 129 -13.20 15.65 3.39
N TYR A 130 -12.17 15.96 4.18
CA TYR A 130 -12.27 16.07 5.64
C TYR A 130 -13.21 17.22 6.06
N ASN A 131 -13.07 18.42 5.49
CA ASN A 131 -13.93 19.56 5.81
C ASN A 131 -15.40 19.25 5.53
N MET A 132 -15.69 18.76 4.32
CA MET A 132 -17.04 18.32 3.93
C MET A 132 -17.59 17.28 4.90
N LYS A 133 -16.80 16.25 5.25
CA LYS A 133 -17.27 15.16 6.12
C LYS A 133 -17.47 15.59 7.57
N SER A 134 -16.60 16.46 8.11
CA SER A 134 -16.57 16.84 9.53
C SER A 134 -17.36 18.10 9.87
N TYR A 135 -17.48 19.07 8.96
CA TYR A 135 -18.17 20.33 9.20
C TYR A 135 -19.48 20.47 8.41
N LYS A 136 -19.70 19.64 7.37
CA LYS A 136 -20.86 19.71 6.46
C LYS A 136 -20.92 20.99 5.62
N ASP A 137 -19.75 21.61 5.40
CA ASP A 137 -19.55 22.71 4.46
C ASP A 137 -19.19 22.18 3.07
N ASP A 138 -19.92 22.59 2.02
CA ASP A 138 -19.57 22.26 0.63
C ASP A 138 -18.21 22.86 0.25
N GLN A 139 -17.48 22.21 -0.66
CA GLN A 139 -16.10 22.57 -1.00
C GLN A 139 -15.95 22.76 -2.51
N CYS A 140 -15.05 23.65 -2.94
CA CYS A 140 -14.66 23.72 -4.35
C CYS A 140 -13.13 23.84 -4.50
N VAL A 141 -12.57 23.17 -5.51
CA VAL A 141 -11.14 23.22 -5.83
C VAL A 141 -10.97 23.84 -7.22
N ILE A 142 -10.40 25.05 -7.25
CA ILE A 142 -10.19 25.85 -8.45
C ILE A 142 -8.76 25.67 -8.94
N ILE A 143 -8.59 25.18 -10.16
CA ILE A 143 -7.29 24.86 -10.74
C ILE A 143 -7.00 25.83 -11.89
N SER A 144 -5.92 26.59 -11.78
CA SER A 144 -5.51 27.63 -12.74
C SER A 144 -4.05 27.48 -13.18
N GLY A 145 -3.66 28.25 -14.19
CA GLY A 145 -2.33 28.20 -14.83
C GLY A 145 -2.41 28.03 -16.34
N GLU A 146 -1.29 28.20 -17.03
CA GLU A 146 -1.19 28.19 -18.50
C GLU A 146 -1.60 26.87 -19.17
N SER A 147 -1.80 26.87 -20.50
CA SER A 147 -2.02 25.61 -21.24
C SER A 147 -0.73 24.76 -21.24
N GLY A 148 -0.88 23.48 -20.89
CA GLY A 148 0.24 22.55 -20.69
C GLY A 148 0.86 22.58 -19.29
N ALA A 149 0.40 23.44 -18.36
CA ALA A 149 0.93 23.51 -17.00
C ALA A 149 0.52 22.32 -16.09
N GLY A 150 -0.44 21.47 -16.51
CA GLY A 150 -0.83 20.25 -15.78
C GLY A 150 -2.16 20.29 -15.02
N LYS A 151 -3.02 21.29 -15.26
CA LYS A 151 -4.32 21.45 -14.56
C LYS A 151 -5.20 20.17 -14.56
N THR A 152 -5.45 19.59 -15.73
CA THR A 152 -6.31 18.40 -15.90
C THR A 152 -5.72 17.16 -15.21
N GLU A 153 -4.39 17.02 -15.18
CA GLU A 153 -3.73 15.97 -14.38
C GLU A 153 -3.93 16.21 -12.88
N ALA A 154 -3.82 17.45 -12.39
CA ALA A 154 -4.14 17.78 -10.99
C ALA A 154 -5.61 17.47 -10.65
N ALA A 155 -6.56 17.80 -11.53
CA ALA A 155 -7.98 17.45 -11.39
C ALA A 155 -8.17 15.91 -11.29
N LYS A 156 -7.53 15.17 -12.20
CA LYS A 156 -7.54 13.69 -12.25
C LYS A 156 -6.98 13.07 -10.96
N ARG A 157 -5.90 13.63 -10.39
CA ARG A 157 -5.34 13.15 -9.11
C ARG A 157 -6.19 13.48 -7.89
N ILE A 158 -6.91 14.60 -7.87
CA ILE A 158 -7.92 14.88 -6.82
C ILE A 158 -9.07 13.87 -6.91
N MET A 159 -9.59 13.65 -8.12
CA MET A 159 -10.70 12.72 -8.39
C MET A 159 -10.34 11.28 -7.97
N GLN A 160 -9.15 10.80 -8.34
CA GLN A 160 -8.62 9.49 -7.90
C GLN A 160 -8.46 9.40 -6.36
N TYR A 161 -7.97 10.47 -5.73
CA TYR A 161 -7.82 10.52 -4.27
C TYR A 161 -9.18 10.43 -3.56
N ILE A 162 -10.15 11.24 -3.97
CA ILE A 162 -11.52 11.22 -3.42
C ILE A 162 -12.19 9.86 -3.66
N ALA A 163 -12.06 9.27 -4.84
CA ALA A 163 -12.62 7.96 -5.17
C ALA A 163 -12.06 6.82 -4.29
N SER A 164 -10.77 6.85 -3.96
CA SER A 164 -10.15 5.83 -3.10
C SER A 164 -10.42 6.04 -1.60
N VAL A 165 -10.37 7.27 -1.10
CA VAL A 165 -10.51 7.56 0.33
C VAL A 165 -11.96 7.48 0.83
N SER A 166 -12.93 7.81 -0.02
CA SER A 166 -14.37 7.76 0.30
C SER A 166 -14.88 6.39 0.74
N GLY A 167 -14.25 5.29 0.30
CA GLY A 167 -14.69 3.93 0.64
C GLY A 167 -15.99 3.51 -0.05
N GLY A 168 -16.65 2.49 0.49
CA GLY A 168 -17.77 1.80 -0.16
C GLY A 168 -17.30 0.51 -0.82
N GLY A 169 -17.75 -0.64 -0.29
CA GLY A 169 -17.52 -1.97 -0.85
C GLY A 169 -18.66 -2.46 -1.74
N ASP A 170 -19.75 -1.70 -1.81
CA ASP A 170 -20.92 -2.01 -2.63
C ASP A 170 -20.66 -1.71 -4.11
N SER A 171 -21.11 -2.61 -4.98
CA SER A 171 -20.85 -2.56 -6.42
C SER A 171 -21.41 -1.31 -7.11
N SER A 172 -22.50 -0.74 -6.60
CA SER A 172 -23.09 0.51 -7.10
C SER A 172 -22.18 1.71 -6.88
N ILE A 173 -21.57 1.85 -5.70
CA ILE A 173 -20.65 2.96 -5.39
C ILE A 173 -19.38 2.86 -6.23
N GLN A 174 -18.88 1.64 -6.47
CA GLN A 174 -17.75 1.43 -7.37
C GLN A 174 -18.11 1.77 -8.83
N GLN A 175 -19.29 1.36 -9.31
CA GLN A 175 -19.79 1.74 -10.64
C GLN A 175 -19.87 3.26 -10.83
N THR A 176 -20.40 4.01 -9.86
CA THR A 176 -20.44 5.48 -9.94
C THR A 176 -19.03 6.08 -10.03
N LYS A 177 -18.06 5.57 -9.27
CA LYS A 177 -16.65 6.03 -9.35
C LYS A 177 -16.01 5.72 -10.70
N ASP A 178 -16.23 4.52 -11.22
CA ASP A 178 -15.69 4.09 -12.50
C ASP A 178 -16.28 4.92 -13.66
N MET A 179 -17.59 5.21 -13.62
CA MET A 179 -18.25 6.13 -14.56
C MET A 179 -17.69 7.56 -14.47
N VAL A 180 -17.55 8.13 -13.27
CA VAL A 180 -16.98 9.47 -13.06
C VAL A 180 -15.56 9.55 -13.63
N LEU A 181 -14.72 8.54 -13.40
CA LEU A 181 -13.36 8.49 -13.95
C LEU A 181 -13.35 8.36 -15.48
N ALA A 182 -14.26 7.55 -16.05
CA ALA A 182 -14.41 7.33 -17.49
C ALA A 182 -14.90 8.58 -18.27
N THR A 183 -15.50 9.57 -17.61
CA THR A 183 -15.85 10.85 -18.27
C THR A 183 -14.64 11.57 -18.87
N ASN A 184 -13.44 11.38 -18.32
CA ASN A 184 -12.27 12.14 -18.76
C ASN A 184 -11.81 11.74 -20.17
N PRO A 185 -11.52 10.46 -20.50
CA PRO A 185 -11.21 10.06 -21.89
C PRO A 185 -12.23 10.54 -22.92
N LEU A 186 -13.54 10.42 -22.63
CA LEU A 186 -14.59 10.87 -23.55
C LEU A 186 -14.56 12.39 -23.77
N LEU A 187 -14.54 13.19 -22.70
CA LEU A 187 -14.54 14.64 -22.81
C LEU A 187 -13.18 15.20 -23.27
N GLU A 188 -12.07 14.50 -23.06
CA GLU A 188 -10.78 14.84 -23.66
C GLU A 188 -10.78 14.56 -25.18
N SER A 189 -11.36 13.45 -25.64
CA SER A 189 -11.48 13.13 -27.07
C SER A 189 -12.25 14.20 -27.87
N PHE A 190 -13.41 14.64 -27.36
CA PHE A 190 -14.26 15.64 -28.03
C PHE A 190 -13.93 17.09 -27.66
N GLY A 191 -13.32 17.35 -26.51
CA GLY A 191 -13.09 18.69 -25.98
C GLY A 191 -11.65 19.18 -26.06
N ASN A 192 -10.68 18.30 -26.31
CA ASN A 192 -9.26 18.67 -26.35
C ASN A 192 -8.67 18.59 -27.77
N ALA A 193 -7.60 19.34 -27.99
CA ALA A 193 -6.87 19.36 -29.25
C ALA A 193 -5.37 19.61 -29.04
N LYS A 194 -4.56 19.30 -30.06
CA LYS A 194 -3.13 19.66 -30.09
C LYS A 194 -2.96 21.12 -30.48
N THR A 195 -2.45 21.94 -29.56
CA THR A 195 -2.01 23.31 -29.83
C THR A 195 -0.49 23.38 -30.01
N LEU A 196 0.04 24.55 -30.38
CA LEU A 196 1.49 24.78 -30.40
C LEU A 196 2.13 24.56 -29.02
N ARG A 197 1.45 24.97 -27.94
CA ARG A 197 1.99 24.89 -26.56
C ARG A 197 1.79 23.53 -25.87
N ASN A 198 0.78 22.74 -26.25
CA ASN A 198 0.41 21.50 -25.57
C ASN A 198 -0.22 20.47 -26.54
N ASN A 199 0.15 19.18 -26.43
CA ASN A 199 -0.33 18.13 -27.33
C ASN A 199 -1.77 17.67 -27.04
N ASN A 200 -2.21 17.78 -25.78
CA ASN A 200 -3.57 17.47 -25.32
C ASN A 200 -4.05 18.69 -24.51
N SER A 201 -4.52 19.73 -25.20
CA SER A 201 -4.99 20.99 -24.60
C SER A 201 -6.50 20.99 -24.53
N SER A 202 -7.05 21.11 -23.32
CA SER A 202 -8.47 21.40 -23.11
C SER A 202 -8.88 22.67 -23.88
N ARG A 203 -9.83 22.52 -24.80
CA ARG A 203 -10.50 23.60 -25.55
C ARG A 203 -11.99 23.69 -25.20
N PHE A 204 -12.27 23.39 -23.93
CA PHE A 204 -13.45 23.75 -23.15
C PHE A 204 -13.02 23.89 -21.67
N GLY A 205 -13.80 24.59 -20.85
CA GLY A 205 -13.68 24.59 -19.40
C GLY A 205 -14.67 23.61 -18.77
N LYS A 206 -14.31 22.99 -17.65
CA LYS A 206 -15.09 21.95 -16.97
C LYS A 206 -15.23 22.23 -15.48
N TYR A 207 -16.47 22.30 -14.99
CA TYR A 207 -16.78 22.16 -13.57
C TYR A 207 -17.40 20.78 -13.34
N LEU A 208 -16.73 19.95 -12.54
CA LEU A 208 -17.25 18.67 -12.08
C LEU A 208 -17.64 18.80 -10.61
N GLU A 209 -18.92 18.66 -10.31
CA GLU A 209 -19.44 18.60 -8.95
C GLU A 209 -19.65 17.15 -8.55
N LEU A 210 -18.95 16.69 -7.51
CA LEU A 210 -19.11 15.36 -6.93
C LEU A 210 -20.12 15.44 -5.78
N GLU A 211 -21.15 14.60 -5.81
CA GLU A 211 -22.28 14.65 -4.87
C GLU A 211 -22.16 13.55 -3.81
N PHE A 212 -22.29 13.91 -2.52
CA PHE A 212 -22.08 12.99 -1.40
C PHE A 212 -23.30 12.84 -0.51
N ASN A 213 -23.49 11.64 0.02
CA ASN A 213 -24.45 11.37 1.08
C ASN A 213 -23.93 11.82 2.47
N ALA A 214 -24.78 11.73 3.49
CA ALA A 214 -24.42 12.08 4.87
C ALA A 214 -23.22 11.29 5.44
N ASN A 215 -22.93 10.09 4.93
CA ASN A 215 -21.77 9.27 5.33
C ASN A 215 -20.46 9.78 4.72
N GLY A 216 -20.50 10.57 3.64
CA GLY A 216 -19.35 10.98 2.83
C GLY A 216 -19.00 10.00 1.70
N GLU A 217 -19.97 9.22 1.21
CA GLU A 217 -19.82 8.35 0.05
C GLU A 217 -20.37 9.05 -1.21
N PRO A 218 -19.68 8.97 -2.37
CA PRO A 218 -20.16 9.60 -3.61
C PRO A 218 -21.39 8.85 -4.14
N VAL A 219 -22.49 9.57 -4.36
CA VAL A 219 -23.78 9.02 -4.82
C VAL A 219 -24.16 9.46 -6.23
N GLY A 220 -23.58 10.55 -6.73
CA GLY A 220 -23.77 11.08 -8.06
C GLY A 220 -22.70 12.11 -8.42
N ALA A 221 -22.81 12.68 -9.62
CA ALA A 221 -21.99 13.80 -10.05
C ALA A 221 -22.67 14.60 -11.17
N ASN A 222 -22.32 15.88 -11.29
CA ASN A 222 -22.81 16.79 -12.31
C ASN A 222 -21.63 17.48 -13.02
N ILE A 223 -21.67 17.57 -14.35
CA ILE A 223 -20.65 18.24 -15.17
C ILE A 223 -21.27 19.43 -15.88
N THR A 224 -20.77 20.63 -15.58
CA THR A 224 -21.06 21.84 -16.35
C THR A 224 -19.88 22.16 -17.25
N ASN A 225 -20.12 22.20 -18.56
CA ASN A 225 -19.15 22.61 -19.57
C ASN A 225 -19.25 24.11 -19.87
N TYR A 226 -18.13 24.72 -20.24
CA TYR A 226 -18.03 26.15 -20.52
C TYR A 226 -17.15 26.42 -21.74
N LEU A 227 -17.54 27.40 -22.57
CA LEU A 227 -16.70 28.00 -23.61
C LEU A 227 -15.99 27.01 -24.56
N LEU A 228 -16.71 26.06 -25.19
CA LEU A 228 -16.13 25.20 -26.23
C LEU A 228 -15.60 26.04 -27.41
N GLU A 229 -14.35 25.82 -27.83
CA GLU A 229 -13.70 26.54 -28.94
C GLU A 229 -14.19 26.06 -30.32
N LYS A 230 -15.49 26.26 -30.60
CA LYS A 230 -16.13 25.81 -31.86
C LYS A 230 -15.46 26.34 -33.14
N SER A 231 -14.74 27.46 -33.10
CA SER A 231 -13.97 27.95 -34.25
C SER A 231 -12.89 26.94 -34.72
N ARG A 232 -12.35 26.11 -33.82
CA ARG A 232 -11.38 25.04 -34.13
C ARG A 232 -11.91 23.95 -35.06
N VAL A 233 -13.24 23.74 -35.12
CA VAL A 233 -13.86 22.73 -35.98
C VAL A 233 -13.53 22.98 -37.45
N VAL A 234 -13.46 24.24 -37.88
CA VAL A 234 -13.29 24.62 -39.29
C VAL A 234 -11.94 25.25 -39.62
N GLY A 235 -11.29 25.88 -38.64
CA GLY A 235 -10.04 26.62 -38.83
C GLY A 235 -9.05 26.33 -37.71
N GLN A 236 -7.83 25.93 -38.09
CA GLN A 236 -6.74 25.64 -37.16
C GLN A 236 -5.47 26.35 -37.63
N ILE A 237 -4.60 26.72 -36.69
CA ILE A 237 -3.29 27.29 -37.00
C ILE A 237 -2.37 26.18 -37.56
N ALA A 238 -1.40 26.53 -38.40
CA ALA A 238 -0.41 25.59 -38.90
C ALA A 238 0.28 24.83 -37.75
N ASN A 239 0.52 23.53 -37.93
CA ASN A 239 1.03 22.60 -36.92
C ASN A 239 0.12 22.33 -35.70
N GLU A 240 -1.08 22.92 -35.57
CA GLU A 240 -2.09 22.49 -34.60
C GLU A 240 -2.95 21.31 -35.13
N ARG A 241 -3.83 20.75 -34.30
CA ARG A 241 -4.88 19.83 -34.74
C ARG A 241 -6.27 20.41 -34.48
N ASN A 242 -7.26 19.84 -35.18
CA ASN A 242 -8.67 19.86 -34.78
C ASN A 242 -8.85 19.01 -33.48
N PHE A 243 -10.08 18.87 -32.99
CA PHE A 243 -10.37 18.01 -31.83
C PHE A 243 -9.92 16.56 -32.06
N HIS A 244 -9.47 15.88 -31.00
CA HIS A 244 -8.83 14.56 -31.11
C HIS A 244 -9.74 13.51 -31.76
N ILE A 245 -11.04 13.53 -31.44
CA ILE A 245 -12.05 12.61 -31.99
C ILE A 245 -12.02 12.50 -33.52
N PHE A 246 -11.72 13.56 -34.28
CA PHE A 246 -11.66 13.50 -35.73
C PHE A 246 -10.50 12.64 -36.25
N TYR A 247 -9.34 12.68 -35.58
CA TYR A 247 -8.15 11.88 -35.94
C TYR A 247 -8.28 10.44 -35.42
N GLN A 248 -8.81 10.29 -34.20
CA GLN A 248 -9.15 9.01 -33.59
C GLN A 248 -10.16 8.23 -34.45
N LEU A 249 -11.24 8.88 -34.91
CA LEU A 249 -12.25 8.27 -35.78
C LEU A 249 -11.68 7.92 -37.17
N THR A 250 -11.07 8.87 -37.88
CA THR A 250 -10.56 8.63 -39.26
C THR A 250 -9.46 7.57 -39.33
N LYS A 251 -8.62 7.43 -38.30
CA LYS A 251 -7.61 6.37 -38.21
C LYS A 251 -8.19 5.05 -37.66
N GLY A 252 -8.96 5.13 -36.57
CA GLY A 252 -9.41 3.98 -35.77
C GLY A 252 -10.76 3.36 -36.14
N ALA A 253 -11.56 3.98 -37.02
CA ALA A 253 -12.88 3.49 -37.40
C ALA A 253 -12.86 2.03 -37.91
N PRO A 254 -13.74 1.14 -37.40
CA PRO A 254 -14.02 -0.17 -37.98
C PRO A 254 -14.54 -0.06 -39.41
N GLN A 255 -14.35 -1.12 -40.20
CA GLN A 255 -14.76 -1.14 -41.61
C GLN A 255 -16.26 -0.80 -41.81
N LYS A 256 -17.15 -1.25 -40.91
CA LYS A 256 -18.58 -0.84 -40.87
C LYS A 256 -18.75 0.67 -41.05
N TYR A 257 -18.03 1.49 -40.28
CA TYR A 257 -18.17 2.96 -40.33
C TYR A 257 -17.46 3.58 -41.53
N ARG A 258 -16.40 2.94 -42.05
CA ARG A 258 -15.74 3.36 -43.30
C ARG A 258 -16.70 3.21 -44.49
N ASP A 259 -17.38 2.07 -44.57
CA ASP A 259 -18.32 1.78 -45.65
C ASP A 259 -19.64 2.55 -45.47
N SER A 260 -20.20 2.60 -44.25
CA SER A 260 -21.51 3.23 -43.99
C SER A 260 -21.48 4.77 -43.91
N PHE A 261 -20.37 5.38 -43.49
CA PHE A 261 -20.22 6.83 -43.36
C PHE A 261 -19.14 7.43 -44.27
N GLY A 262 -18.58 6.66 -45.20
CA GLY A 262 -17.57 7.11 -46.16
C GLY A 262 -16.28 7.59 -45.50
N LEU A 263 -15.89 7.03 -44.34
CA LEU A 263 -14.74 7.53 -43.58
C LEU A 263 -13.40 7.21 -44.28
N GLN A 264 -12.76 8.27 -44.76
CA GLN A 264 -11.43 8.26 -45.35
C GLN A 264 -10.36 8.67 -44.31
N GLN A 265 -9.09 8.64 -44.74
CA GLN A 265 -7.96 9.12 -43.94
C GLN A 265 -8.02 10.65 -43.72
N PRO A 266 -7.44 11.20 -42.63
CA PRO A 266 -7.58 12.62 -42.29
C PRO A 266 -6.93 13.62 -43.27
N GLN A 267 -6.20 13.14 -44.28
CA GLN A 267 -5.73 13.95 -45.41
C GLN A 267 -6.88 14.36 -46.36
N SER A 268 -7.94 13.55 -46.46
CA SER A 268 -9.04 13.74 -47.42
C SER A 268 -10.05 14.83 -47.04
N TYR A 269 -10.00 15.37 -45.83
CA TYR A 269 -10.98 16.36 -45.34
C TYR A 269 -10.36 17.73 -45.13
N LEU A 270 -11.04 18.79 -45.58
CA LEU A 270 -10.57 20.18 -45.44
C LEU A 270 -10.34 20.58 -43.97
N TYR A 271 -11.22 20.13 -43.08
CA TYR A 271 -11.20 20.46 -41.64
C TYR A 271 -10.12 19.73 -40.82
N THR A 272 -9.39 18.77 -41.40
CA THR A 272 -8.24 18.09 -40.74
C THR A 272 -6.92 18.28 -41.50
N SER A 273 -6.96 18.57 -42.80
CA SER A 273 -5.77 18.80 -43.64
C SER A 273 -5.21 20.23 -43.57
N ARG A 274 -6.03 21.24 -43.25
CA ARG A 274 -5.66 22.68 -43.23
C ARG A 274 -4.38 22.98 -42.45
N SER A 275 -4.15 22.36 -41.29
CA SER A 275 -2.97 22.59 -40.45
C SER A 275 -1.72 21.79 -40.84
N LYS A 276 -1.87 20.82 -41.77
CA LYS A 276 -0.85 19.84 -42.21
C LYS A 276 -0.30 18.93 -41.09
N CYS A 277 -0.94 18.86 -39.91
CA CYS A 277 -0.53 17.99 -38.81
C CYS A 277 -1.52 16.83 -38.62
N PHE A 278 -1.13 15.65 -39.11
CA PHE A 278 -1.92 14.42 -39.01
C PHE A 278 -1.54 13.58 -37.78
N ASP A 279 -0.25 13.54 -37.46
CA ASP A 279 0.35 12.73 -36.39
C ASP A 279 1.04 13.61 -35.34
N VAL A 280 1.14 13.11 -34.11
CA VAL A 280 1.73 13.82 -32.97
C VAL A 280 2.65 12.87 -32.20
N PRO A 281 3.95 13.20 -32.02
CA PRO A 281 4.86 12.36 -31.27
C PRO A 281 4.35 12.09 -29.84
N GLY A 282 4.26 10.81 -29.48
CA GLY A 282 3.81 10.35 -28.17
C GLY A 282 2.30 10.19 -27.99
N ILE A 283 1.50 10.34 -29.05
CA ILE A 283 0.05 10.02 -29.06
C ILE A 283 -0.21 8.88 -30.05
N ASP A 284 -1.02 7.90 -29.62
CA ASP A 284 -1.58 6.86 -30.48
C ASP A 284 -3.09 7.08 -30.58
N ASP A 285 -3.52 7.74 -31.66
CA ASP A 285 -4.92 8.06 -31.90
C ASP A 285 -5.80 6.79 -32.05
N VAL A 286 -5.23 5.61 -32.34
CA VAL A 286 -5.99 4.35 -32.47
C VAL A 286 -6.21 3.71 -31.09
N ALA A 287 -5.21 3.78 -30.21
CA ALA A 287 -5.37 3.38 -28.82
C ALA A 287 -6.37 4.30 -28.08
N GLU A 288 -6.24 5.63 -28.24
CA GLU A 288 -7.17 6.59 -27.63
C GLU A 288 -8.61 6.46 -28.16
N PHE A 289 -8.80 6.10 -29.44
CA PHE A 289 -10.14 5.80 -29.97
C PHE A 289 -10.79 4.61 -29.26
N LYS A 290 -10.00 3.56 -28.97
CA LYS A 290 -10.49 2.40 -28.22
C LYS A 290 -10.83 2.78 -26.77
N ASP A 291 -9.98 3.53 -26.09
CA ASP A 291 -10.25 4.01 -24.72
C ASP A 291 -11.50 4.90 -24.68
N THR A 292 -11.76 5.67 -25.74
CA THR A 292 -12.99 6.47 -25.91
C THR A 292 -14.24 5.58 -26.09
N LEU A 293 -14.16 4.51 -26.90
CA LEU A 293 -15.25 3.53 -27.06
C LEU A 293 -15.53 2.75 -25.76
N ASP A 294 -14.49 2.34 -25.05
CA ASP A 294 -14.64 1.65 -23.77
C ASP A 294 -15.20 2.61 -22.70
N ALA A 295 -14.86 3.90 -22.73
CA ALA A 295 -15.49 4.94 -21.90
C ALA A 295 -16.97 5.17 -22.22
N MET A 296 -17.36 5.28 -23.50
CA MET A 296 -18.76 5.36 -23.93
C MET A 296 -19.59 4.18 -23.40
N ARG A 297 -19.02 2.96 -23.44
CA ARG A 297 -19.67 1.75 -22.90
C ARG A 297 -19.81 1.79 -21.38
N VAL A 298 -18.80 2.27 -20.64
CA VAL A 298 -18.85 2.40 -19.17
C VAL A 298 -19.88 3.46 -18.74
N ILE A 299 -20.00 4.55 -19.48
CA ILE A 299 -21.03 5.60 -19.28
C ILE A 299 -22.45 5.11 -19.65
N GLY A 300 -22.55 3.98 -20.36
CA GLY A 300 -23.83 3.38 -20.74
C GLY A 300 -24.47 4.02 -21.97
N MET A 301 -23.68 4.53 -22.92
CA MET A 301 -24.17 4.89 -24.25
C MET A 301 -24.45 3.62 -25.06
N SER A 302 -25.65 3.48 -25.60
CA SER A 302 -26.03 2.37 -26.47
C SER A 302 -25.30 2.42 -27.81
N ASP A 303 -25.20 1.27 -28.49
CA ASP A 303 -24.51 1.20 -29.78
C ASP A 303 -25.21 2.05 -30.87
N ALA A 304 -26.53 2.30 -30.74
CA ALA A 304 -27.29 3.19 -31.63
C ALA A 304 -26.99 4.68 -31.36
N GLU A 305 -26.79 5.08 -30.10
CA GLU A 305 -26.31 6.43 -29.75
C GLU A 305 -24.88 6.64 -30.26
N GLN A 306 -24.01 5.63 -30.11
CA GLN A 306 -22.65 5.66 -30.64
C GLN A 306 -22.63 5.77 -32.19
N ASP A 307 -23.40 4.94 -32.89
CA ASP A 307 -23.56 5.00 -34.36
C ASP A 307 -23.98 6.43 -34.81
N ASN A 308 -24.94 7.05 -34.12
CA ASN A 308 -25.40 8.41 -34.42
C ASN A 308 -24.36 9.51 -34.12
N VAL A 309 -23.61 9.41 -33.01
CA VAL A 309 -22.51 10.32 -32.70
C VAL A 309 -21.43 10.25 -33.79
N PHE A 310 -21.03 9.05 -34.23
CA PHE A 310 -20.05 8.88 -35.31
C PHE A 310 -20.59 9.33 -36.67
N ARG A 311 -21.88 9.15 -36.95
CA ARG A 311 -22.56 9.67 -38.15
C ARG A 311 -22.51 11.20 -38.22
N MET A 312 -22.77 11.91 -37.12
CA MET A 312 -22.70 13.37 -37.07
C MET A 312 -21.26 13.90 -37.22
N LEU A 313 -20.27 13.21 -36.64
CA LEU A 313 -18.85 13.53 -36.85
C LEU A 313 -18.42 13.34 -38.31
N ALA A 314 -18.89 12.27 -38.97
CA ALA A 314 -18.69 12.08 -40.41
C ALA A 314 -19.38 13.19 -41.23
N ALA A 315 -20.62 13.57 -40.88
CA ALA A 315 -21.34 14.63 -41.56
C ALA A 315 -20.57 15.96 -41.51
N ILE A 316 -19.98 16.32 -40.36
CA ILE A 316 -19.14 17.52 -40.20
C ILE A 316 -17.89 17.47 -41.11
N LEU A 317 -17.23 16.31 -41.20
CA LEU A 317 -16.06 16.14 -42.09
C LEU A 317 -16.44 16.29 -43.58
N TRP A 318 -17.58 15.72 -43.99
CA TRP A 318 -18.09 15.84 -45.36
C TRP A 318 -18.62 17.23 -45.70
N ILE A 319 -19.30 17.92 -44.77
CA ILE A 319 -19.70 19.33 -44.90
C ILE A 319 -18.48 20.20 -45.21
N GLY A 320 -17.33 19.95 -44.56
CA GLY A 320 -16.09 20.69 -44.84
C GLY A 320 -15.54 20.53 -46.26
N ASN A 321 -15.90 19.44 -46.95
CA ASN A 321 -15.49 19.17 -48.33
C ASN A 321 -16.42 19.79 -49.39
N VAL A 322 -17.58 20.35 -49.01
CA VAL A 322 -18.43 21.12 -49.94
C VAL A 322 -17.64 22.33 -50.44
N GLN A 323 -17.52 22.44 -51.77
CA GLN A 323 -16.81 23.52 -52.46
C GLN A 323 -17.79 24.34 -53.30
N PHE A 324 -17.52 25.65 -53.37
CA PHE A 324 -18.35 26.60 -54.10
C PHE A 324 -17.57 27.20 -55.29
N THR A 325 -18.24 27.26 -56.43
CA THR A 325 -17.88 28.00 -57.64
C THR A 325 -18.73 29.27 -57.75
N GLU A 326 -18.34 30.17 -58.64
CA GLU A 326 -19.14 31.35 -59.00
C GLU A 326 -19.88 31.06 -60.32
N ASP A 327 -21.17 31.42 -60.39
CA ASP A 327 -21.97 31.32 -61.62
C ASP A 327 -21.78 32.56 -62.53
N ASP A 328 -22.40 32.54 -63.72
CA ASP A 328 -22.37 33.65 -64.70
C ASP A 328 -22.97 34.96 -64.16
N SER A 329 -23.60 34.94 -62.98
CA SER A 329 -24.18 36.08 -62.26
C SER A 329 -23.41 36.46 -60.98
N GLY A 330 -22.31 35.78 -60.66
CA GLY A 330 -21.47 36.01 -59.47
C GLY A 330 -21.96 35.39 -58.16
N ASN A 331 -22.98 34.50 -58.20
CA ASN A 331 -23.49 33.80 -57.01
C ASN A 331 -22.74 32.49 -56.76
N ALA A 332 -22.85 31.97 -55.53
CA ALA A 332 -22.29 30.68 -55.16
C ALA A 332 -23.12 29.51 -55.73
N THR A 333 -22.51 28.74 -56.62
CA THR A 333 -22.97 27.39 -57.00
C THR A 333 -22.11 26.34 -56.34
N ILE A 334 -22.62 25.12 -56.17
CA ILE A 334 -21.85 24.00 -55.62
C ILE A 334 -21.14 23.27 -56.76
N SER A 335 -19.83 23.04 -56.61
CA SER A 335 -18.99 22.49 -57.69
C SER A 335 -19.10 20.96 -57.86
N ASP A 336 -19.47 20.26 -56.79
CA ASP A 336 -19.66 18.80 -56.76
C ASP A 336 -20.91 18.47 -55.94
N GLN A 337 -21.97 18.05 -56.64
CA GLN A 337 -23.24 17.69 -56.04
C GLN A 337 -23.17 16.37 -55.26
N SER A 338 -22.24 15.45 -55.59
CA SER A 338 -22.14 14.14 -54.93
C SER A 338 -21.74 14.24 -53.45
N VAL A 339 -20.94 15.25 -53.10
CA VAL A 339 -20.60 15.59 -51.70
C VAL A 339 -21.85 16.07 -50.94
N VAL A 340 -22.73 16.83 -51.59
CA VAL A 340 -23.99 17.31 -51.00
C VAL A 340 -24.97 16.16 -50.81
N ASP A 341 -25.10 15.29 -51.80
CA ASP A 341 -25.94 14.10 -51.73
C ASP A 341 -25.50 13.18 -50.58
N PHE A 342 -24.19 13.05 -50.35
CA PHE A 342 -23.66 12.28 -49.22
C PHE A 342 -23.86 12.97 -47.85
N VAL A 343 -23.73 14.31 -47.78
CA VAL A 343 -24.11 15.08 -46.58
C VAL A 343 -25.61 14.94 -46.29
N ALA A 344 -26.46 14.98 -47.32
CA ALA A 344 -27.90 14.80 -47.21
C ALA A 344 -28.27 13.40 -46.68
N TYR A 345 -27.62 12.35 -47.19
CA TYR A 345 -27.72 10.99 -46.67
C TYR A 345 -27.26 10.86 -45.19
N LEU A 346 -26.18 11.53 -44.79
CA LEU A 346 -25.70 11.50 -43.41
C LEU A 346 -26.61 12.28 -42.44
N LEU A 347 -27.26 13.34 -42.89
CA LEU A 347 -28.21 14.15 -42.11
C LEU A 347 -29.67 13.72 -42.24
N GLU A 348 -29.99 12.77 -43.12
CA GLU A 348 -31.33 12.32 -43.49
C GLU A 348 -32.29 13.44 -43.90
N VAL A 349 -31.81 14.31 -44.78
CA VAL A 349 -32.55 15.43 -45.37
C VAL A 349 -32.58 15.28 -46.90
N ASP A 350 -33.46 16.02 -47.57
CA ASP A 350 -33.42 16.12 -49.03
C ASP A 350 -32.20 16.94 -49.50
N SER A 351 -31.55 16.49 -50.58
CA SER A 351 -30.32 17.11 -51.09
C SER A 351 -30.57 18.48 -51.72
N ALA A 352 -31.73 18.70 -52.35
CA ALA A 352 -32.07 20.03 -52.87
C ALA A 352 -32.31 21.04 -51.74
N GLN A 353 -32.81 20.60 -50.58
CA GLN A 353 -32.88 21.44 -49.37
C GLN A 353 -31.50 21.78 -48.81
N VAL A 354 -30.53 20.85 -48.79
CA VAL A 354 -29.14 21.14 -48.37
C VAL A 354 -28.50 22.16 -49.32
N ASN A 355 -28.61 21.94 -50.63
CA ASN A 355 -28.06 22.84 -51.64
C ASN A 355 -28.67 24.25 -51.50
N LYS A 356 -30.00 24.34 -51.39
CA LYS A 356 -30.71 25.61 -51.15
C LYS A 356 -30.25 26.30 -49.86
N ALA A 357 -30.13 25.58 -48.74
CA ALA A 357 -29.72 26.15 -47.46
C ALA A 357 -28.24 26.60 -47.40
N MET A 358 -27.38 26.15 -48.32
CA MET A 358 -25.99 26.62 -48.44
C MET A 358 -25.80 27.75 -49.47
N THR A 359 -26.65 27.84 -50.50
CA THR A 359 -26.52 28.79 -51.61
C THR A 359 -27.50 29.97 -51.56
N ILE A 360 -28.63 29.82 -50.86
CA ILE A 360 -29.70 30.82 -50.75
C ILE A 360 -30.02 31.08 -49.29
N ARG A 361 -30.22 32.35 -48.94
CA ARG A 361 -30.66 32.80 -47.61
C ARG A 361 -32.07 33.37 -47.69
N LEU A 362 -32.94 32.97 -46.76
CA LEU A 362 -34.26 33.61 -46.61
C LEU A 362 -34.12 34.89 -45.79
N MET A 363 -34.66 35.99 -46.33
CA MET A 363 -34.75 37.27 -45.64
C MET A 363 -36.20 37.69 -45.43
N GLU A 364 -36.52 38.17 -44.23
CA GLU A 364 -37.84 38.68 -43.85
C GLU A 364 -37.81 40.22 -43.81
N THR A 365 -38.68 40.88 -44.57
CA THR A 365 -38.69 42.36 -44.64
C THR A 365 -39.24 42.99 -43.35
N ALA A 366 -38.34 43.41 -42.45
CA ALA A 366 -38.69 43.98 -41.14
C ALA A 366 -39.13 45.47 -41.17
N ARG A 367 -38.81 46.22 -42.22
CA ARG A 367 -39.24 47.62 -42.43
C ARG A 367 -39.56 47.87 -43.91
N GLY A 368 -40.69 48.51 -44.18
CA GLY A 368 -41.16 48.84 -45.53
C GLY A 368 -42.66 48.56 -45.70
N GLY A 369 -43.23 49.01 -46.83
CA GLY A 369 -44.67 48.85 -47.13
C GLY A 369 -45.13 47.43 -47.45
N ARG A 370 -44.20 46.48 -47.57
CA ARG A 370 -44.47 45.02 -47.63
C ARG A 370 -43.83 44.39 -46.40
N ARG A 371 -44.66 44.05 -45.41
CA ARG A 371 -44.24 43.64 -44.07
C ARG A 371 -44.42 42.12 -43.94
N GLY A 372 -43.38 41.39 -43.56
CA GLY A 372 -43.44 39.93 -43.41
C GLY A 372 -43.38 39.13 -44.72
N SER A 373 -43.06 39.76 -45.86
CA SER A 373 -42.69 39.01 -47.07
C SER A 373 -41.32 38.36 -46.88
N VAL A 374 -41.26 37.04 -47.04
CA VAL A 374 -39.99 36.30 -47.17
C VAL A 374 -39.51 36.44 -48.61
N TYR A 375 -38.22 36.68 -48.80
CA TYR A 375 -37.56 36.68 -50.12
C TYR A 375 -36.26 35.88 -50.09
N GLU A 376 -35.96 35.24 -51.22
CA GLU A 376 -34.76 34.43 -51.43
C GLU A 376 -33.62 35.29 -51.95
N VAL A 377 -32.47 35.24 -51.28
CA VAL A 377 -31.26 35.99 -51.64
C VAL A 377 -30.14 34.98 -51.93
N PRO A 378 -29.68 34.86 -53.19
CA PRO A 378 -28.48 34.12 -53.52
C PRO A 378 -27.27 34.65 -52.74
N LEU A 379 -26.44 33.74 -52.24
CA LEU A 379 -25.23 34.07 -51.49
C LEU A 379 -24.02 34.13 -52.41
N ASN A 380 -23.05 34.99 -52.10
CA ASN A 380 -21.74 34.94 -52.75
C ASN A 380 -20.87 33.81 -52.19
N ARG A 381 -19.78 33.48 -52.87
CA ARG A 381 -18.88 32.36 -52.54
C ARG A 381 -18.33 32.41 -51.10
N VAL A 382 -18.06 33.61 -50.58
CA VAL A 382 -17.55 33.82 -49.21
C VAL A 382 -18.65 33.59 -48.18
N GLN A 383 -19.86 34.08 -48.45
CA GLN A 383 -21.04 33.89 -47.61
C GLN A 383 -21.45 32.41 -47.55
N ALA A 384 -21.54 31.71 -48.69
CA ALA A 384 -21.84 30.28 -48.75
C ALA A 384 -20.80 29.44 -47.97
N SER A 385 -19.50 29.78 -48.11
CA SER A 385 -18.43 29.18 -47.31
C SER A 385 -18.60 29.41 -45.80
N ALA A 386 -19.06 30.61 -45.40
CA ALA A 386 -19.35 30.93 -44.00
C ALA A 386 -20.60 30.20 -43.47
N VAL A 387 -21.61 29.95 -44.30
CA VAL A 387 -22.82 29.18 -43.96
C VAL A 387 -22.49 27.69 -43.75
N ARG A 388 -21.73 27.09 -44.68
CA ARG A 388 -21.16 25.74 -44.53
C ARG A 388 -20.36 25.60 -43.22
N ASP A 389 -19.46 26.55 -42.98
CA ASP A 389 -18.65 26.59 -41.75
C ASP A 389 -19.47 26.92 -40.49
N ALA A 390 -20.67 27.51 -40.60
CA ALA A 390 -21.58 27.72 -39.48
C ALA A 390 -22.35 26.44 -39.13
N LEU A 391 -22.86 25.72 -40.13
CA LEU A 391 -23.54 24.42 -39.93
C LEU A 391 -22.63 23.41 -39.23
N ALA A 392 -21.38 23.27 -39.70
CA ALA A 392 -20.38 22.40 -39.08
C ALA A 392 -20.12 22.72 -37.59
N LYS A 393 -20.04 24.02 -37.24
CA LYS A 393 -19.90 24.48 -35.84
C LYS A 393 -21.14 24.21 -35.02
N GLY A 394 -22.33 24.42 -35.58
CA GLY A 394 -23.61 24.21 -34.91
C GLY A 394 -23.82 22.75 -34.52
N ILE A 395 -23.62 21.83 -35.47
CA ILE A 395 -23.72 20.39 -35.20
C ILE A 395 -22.70 19.97 -34.14
N TYR A 396 -21.42 20.39 -34.25
CA TYR A 396 -20.40 19.99 -33.27
C TYR A 396 -20.66 20.55 -31.86
N PHE A 397 -21.08 21.80 -31.76
CA PHE A 397 -21.37 22.44 -30.47
C PHE A 397 -22.56 21.75 -29.77
N ASN A 398 -23.66 21.54 -30.48
CA ASN A 398 -24.84 20.88 -29.92
C ASN A 398 -24.58 19.39 -29.61
N LEU A 399 -23.76 18.70 -30.43
CA LEU A 399 -23.31 17.33 -30.17
C LEU A 399 -22.47 17.23 -28.88
N PHE A 400 -21.61 18.21 -28.62
CA PHE A 400 -20.81 18.26 -27.39
C PHE A 400 -21.68 18.53 -26.15
N ASP A 401 -22.60 19.49 -26.22
CA ASP A 401 -23.55 19.77 -25.14
C ASP A 401 -24.44 18.54 -24.86
N TRP A 402 -24.94 17.86 -25.90
CA TRP A 402 -25.70 16.60 -25.76
C TRP A 402 -24.87 15.48 -25.11
N ILE A 403 -23.59 15.33 -25.47
CA ILE A 403 -22.69 14.35 -24.83
C ILE A 403 -22.54 14.66 -23.33
N VAL A 404 -22.41 15.93 -22.94
CA VAL A 404 -22.32 16.35 -21.53
C VAL A 404 -23.64 16.08 -20.79
N GLU A 405 -24.78 16.42 -21.39
CA GLU A 405 -26.10 16.12 -20.79
C GLU A 405 -26.29 14.61 -20.62
N ARG A 406 -25.97 13.81 -21.65
CA ARG A 406 -26.10 12.36 -21.63
C ARG A 406 -25.18 11.68 -20.60
N VAL A 407 -24.03 12.27 -20.32
CA VAL A 407 -23.14 11.89 -19.21
C VAL A 407 -23.79 12.22 -17.86
N ASN A 408 -24.34 13.43 -17.69
CA ASN A 408 -25.02 13.84 -16.44
C ASN A 408 -26.25 12.97 -16.12
N GLN A 409 -27.02 12.58 -17.14
CA GLN A 409 -28.12 11.62 -16.99
C GLN A 409 -27.64 10.26 -16.43
N SER A 410 -26.48 9.76 -16.86
CA SER A 410 -25.87 8.53 -16.30
C SER A 410 -25.30 8.70 -14.89
N LEU A 411 -24.88 9.93 -14.52
CA LEU A 411 -24.25 10.25 -13.23
C LEU A 411 -25.23 10.74 -12.15
N THR A 412 -26.50 10.95 -12.50
CA THR A 412 -27.55 11.49 -11.61
C THR A 412 -27.71 10.66 -10.33
N ALA A 413 -27.64 11.30 -9.16
CA ALA A 413 -27.73 10.62 -7.87
C ALA A 413 -29.07 9.89 -7.67
N ARG A 414 -29.00 8.61 -7.25
CA ARG A 414 -30.17 7.77 -6.90
C ARG A 414 -30.56 7.85 -5.42
N VAL A 415 -29.87 8.68 -4.65
CA VAL A 415 -29.95 8.80 -3.18
C VAL A 415 -29.87 10.27 -2.81
N SER A 416 -30.48 10.67 -1.69
CA SER A 416 -30.45 12.04 -1.18
C SER A 416 -29.03 12.58 -1.02
N ILE A 417 -28.70 13.63 -1.78
CA ILE A 417 -27.48 14.41 -1.67
C ILE A 417 -27.49 15.18 -0.34
N THR A 418 -26.32 15.36 0.27
CA THR A 418 -26.16 16.12 1.52
C THR A 418 -25.09 17.22 1.41
N ASN A 419 -24.01 16.95 0.66
CA ASN A 419 -22.93 17.90 0.40
C ASN A 419 -22.30 17.67 -0.98
N SER A 420 -21.54 18.64 -1.48
CA SER A 420 -20.76 18.50 -2.72
C SER A 420 -19.28 18.89 -2.61
N ILE A 421 -18.48 18.37 -3.53
CA ILE A 421 -17.11 18.82 -3.81
C ILE A 421 -16.98 19.16 -5.29
N GLY A 422 -16.94 20.45 -5.61
CA GLY A 422 -16.67 20.97 -6.95
C GLY A 422 -15.18 20.92 -7.31
N ILE A 423 -14.87 20.61 -8.57
CA ILE A 423 -13.53 20.67 -9.16
C ILE A 423 -13.64 21.48 -10.46
N LEU A 424 -13.00 22.66 -10.49
CA LEU A 424 -13.00 23.57 -11.64
C LEU A 424 -11.66 23.47 -12.38
N ASP A 425 -11.67 22.86 -13.56
CA ASP A 425 -10.56 22.85 -14.52
C ASP A 425 -10.91 23.80 -15.68
N ILE A 426 -10.37 25.02 -15.62
CA ILE A 426 -10.63 26.10 -16.59
C ILE A 426 -9.37 26.49 -17.34
N TYR A 427 -9.56 26.98 -18.57
CA TYR A 427 -8.53 27.65 -19.35
C TYR A 427 -7.73 28.64 -18.51
N GLY A 428 -6.40 28.60 -18.66
CA GLY A 428 -5.57 29.71 -18.19
C GLY A 428 -5.81 30.95 -19.02
N PHE A 429 -5.38 32.09 -18.48
CA PHE A 429 -5.26 33.35 -19.23
C PHE A 429 -4.43 33.13 -20.51
N GLU A 430 -4.91 33.60 -21.67
CA GLU A 430 -4.23 33.44 -22.97
C GLU A 430 -3.73 34.78 -23.50
N ILE A 431 -2.43 34.83 -23.83
CA ILE A 431 -1.79 35.94 -24.57
C ILE A 431 -1.05 35.33 -25.77
N PHE A 432 -1.49 35.74 -26.96
CA PHE A 432 -0.93 35.41 -28.27
C PHE A 432 -0.59 36.68 -29.06
N GLU A 433 0.08 36.53 -30.20
CA GLU A 433 0.46 37.63 -31.10
C GLU A 433 -0.76 38.32 -31.75
N LYS A 434 -1.84 37.55 -32.01
CA LYS A 434 -3.14 38.06 -32.50
C LYS A 434 -4.26 37.47 -31.67
N ASN A 435 -4.67 38.18 -30.61
CA ASN A 435 -5.80 37.80 -29.76
C ASN A 435 -7.12 38.21 -30.44
N SER A 436 -8.16 37.39 -30.31
CA SER A 436 -9.49 37.64 -30.91
C SER A 436 -10.60 37.55 -29.86
N PHE A 437 -11.86 37.46 -30.30
CA PHE A 437 -13.05 37.37 -29.43
C PHE A 437 -12.97 36.21 -28.42
N GLU A 438 -12.43 35.07 -28.83
CA GLU A 438 -12.24 33.88 -27.99
C GLU A 438 -11.31 34.18 -26.80
N GLN A 439 -10.16 34.83 -27.05
CA GLN A 439 -9.24 35.24 -25.97
C GLN A 439 -9.87 36.30 -25.07
N LEU A 440 -10.62 37.26 -25.61
CA LEU A 440 -11.34 38.25 -24.80
C LEU A 440 -12.30 37.56 -23.81
N CYS A 441 -12.99 36.52 -24.25
CA CYS A 441 -13.92 35.76 -23.42
C CYS A 441 -13.19 34.90 -22.36
N ILE A 442 -12.10 34.22 -22.74
CA ILE A 442 -11.26 33.43 -21.82
C ILE A 442 -10.64 34.33 -20.74
N ASN A 443 -10.12 35.48 -21.14
CA ASN A 443 -9.46 36.44 -20.25
C ASN A 443 -10.48 37.16 -19.36
N TYR A 444 -11.69 37.47 -19.86
CA TYR A 444 -12.81 37.96 -19.03
C TYR A 444 -13.20 36.97 -17.94
N VAL A 445 -13.30 35.66 -18.24
CA VAL A 445 -13.64 34.66 -17.22
C VAL A 445 -12.50 34.47 -16.20
N ASN A 446 -11.23 34.56 -16.63
CA ASN A 446 -10.10 34.58 -15.70
C ASN A 446 -10.09 35.84 -14.81
N GLU A 447 -10.37 37.02 -15.37
CA GLU A 447 -10.53 38.29 -14.63
C GLU A 447 -11.65 38.18 -13.57
N LYS A 448 -12.78 37.56 -13.94
CA LYS A 448 -13.90 37.27 -13.03
C LYS A 448 -13.51 36.32 -11.91
N LEU A 449 -12.85 35.21 -12.22
CA LEU A 449 -12.39 34.26 -11.20
C LEU A 449 -11.33 34.89 -10.26
N GLN A 450 -10.50 35.80 -10.77
CA GLN A 450 -9.56 36.58 -9.96
C GLN A 450 -10.28 37.63 -9.08
N GLN A 451 -11.32 38.29 -9.59
CA GLN A 451 -12.19 39.17 -8.78
C GLN A 451 -12.80 38.40 -7.59
N ILE A 452 -13.36 37.21 -7.86
CA ILE A 452 -13.90 36.31 -6.83
C ILE A 452 -12.81 35.89 -5.84
N PHE A 453 -11.63 35.50 -6.33
CA PHE A 453 -10.50 35.12 -5.48
C PHE A 453 -10.19 36.23 -4.47
N ILE A 454 -10.00 37.48 -4.92
CA ILE A 454 -9.68 38.59 -4.02
C ILE A 454 -10.84 38.89 -3.06
N GLN A 455 -12.08 38.86 -3.54
CA GLN A 455 -13.26 39.11 -2.69
C GLN A 455 -13.44 38.04 -1.59
N LEU A 456 -13.33 36.76 -1.92
CA LEU A 456 -13.47 35.64 -0.97
C LEU A 456 -12.24 35.44 -0.08
N THR A 457 -11.04 35.79 -0.54
CA THR A 457 -9.80 35.56 0.24
C THR A 457 -9.37 36.78 1.05
N LEU A 458 -9.35 37.97 0.46
CA LEU A 458 -8.90 39.20 1.11
C LEU A 458 -10.05 39.97 1.73
N LYS A 459 -11.09 40.35 0.97
CA LYS A 459 -12.15 41.21 1.52
C LYS A 459 -12.88 40.52 2.68
N ALA A 460 -13.30 39.26 2.52
CA ALA A 460 -13.92 38.49 3.61
C ALA A 460 -12.97 38.26 4.83
N GLU A 461 -11.66 38.39 4.64
CA GLU A 461 -10.66 38.33 5.72
C GLU A 461 -10.50 39.68 6.44
N GLN A 462 -10.53 40.80 5.70
CA GLN A 462 -10.58 42.16 6.26
C GLN A 462 -11.90 42.41 7.02
N ASP A 463 -13.04 42.03 6.43
CA ASP A 463 -14.38 42.11 7.04
C ASP A 463 -14.48 41.26 8.32
N GLU A 464 -13.77 40.12 8.40
CA GLU A 464 -13.65 39.33 9.63
C GLU A 464 -12.85 40.08 10.70
N TYR A 465 -11.65 40.60 10.37
CA TYR A 465 -10.80 41.29 11.33
C TYR A 465 -11.46 42.56 11.88
N ALA A 466 -12.24 43.28 11.06
CA ALA A 466 -13.07 44.40 11.50
C ALA A 466 -14.17 43.94 12.47
N ARG A 467 -14.90 42.86 12.15
CA ARG A 467 -15.99 42.32 13.00
C ARG A 467 -15.48 41.77 14.34
N GLU A 468 -14.29 41.18 14.34
CA GLU A 468 -13.64 40.61 15.54
C GLU A 468 -12.74 41.64 16.27
N GLN A 469 -12.74 42.91 15.85
CA GLN A 469 -11.96 44.02 16.43
C GLN A 469 -10.45 43.74 16.59
N ILE A 470 -9.89 42.99 15.63
CA ILE A 470 -8.47 42.65 15.55
C ILE A 470 -7.65 43.86 15.10
N LYS A 471 -6.42 44.00 15.59
CA LYS A 471 -5.51 45.07 15.19
C LYS A 471 -4.74 44.63 13.94
N TRP A 472 -5.26 44.98 12.77
CA TRP A 472 -4.70 44.63 11.47
C TRP A 472 -4.43 45.90 10.65
N THR A 473 -3.49 45.82 9.71
CA THR A 473 -3.16 46.92 8.79
C THR A 473 -3.85 46.72 7.44
N PRO A 474 -4.64 47.69 6.95
CA PRO A 474 -5.15 47.69 5.57
C PRO A 474 -4.08 47.32 4.55
N ILE A 475 -4.38 46.28 3.77
CA ILE A 475 -3.54 45.82 2.66
C ILE A 475 -4.18 46.38 1.40
N GLU A 476 -3.47 47.28 0.72
CA GLU A 476 -3.87 47.79 -0.58
C GLU A 476 -3.80 46.68 -1.63
N TYR A 477 -4.82 46.60 -2.49
CA TYR A 477 -4.91 45.62 -3.56
C TYR A 477 -5.58 46.24 -4.78
N PHE A 478 -5.30 45.68 -5.96
CA PHE A 478 -5.99 46.06 -7.19
C PHE A 478 -7.38 45.41 -7.26
N ASP A 479 -8.45 46.21 -7.39
CA ASP A 479 -9.80 45.67 -7.56
C ASP A 479 -10.08 45.36 -9.04
N ASN A 480 -9.96 44.08 -9.41
CA ASN A 480 -10.32 43.52 -10.71
C ASN A 480 -11.75 43.88 -11.18
N LYS A 481 -12.63 44.32 -10.27
CA LYS A 481 -13.97 44.81 -10.64
C LYS A 481 -13.92 45.91 -11.70
N VAL A 482 -12.91 46.80 -11.69
CA VAL A 482 -12.80 47.89 -12.68
C VAL A 482 -12.65 47.33 -14.10
N VAL A 483 -11.85 46.28 -14.27
CA VAL A 483 -11.64 45.60 -15.56
C VAL A 483 -12.86 44.74 -15.93
N CYS A 484 -13.49 44.09 -14.94
CA CYS A 484 -14.74 43.38 -15.16
C CYS A 484 -15.85 44.31 -15.69
N SER A 485 -16.11 45.42 -15.00
CA SER A 485 -17.09 46.46 -15.38
C SER A 485 -16.82 47.02 -16.78
N LEU A 486 -15.56 47.33 -17.10
CA LEU A 486 -15.12 47.77 -18.43
C LEU A 486 -15.56 46.81 -19.55
N ILE A 487 -15.57 45.50 -19.30
CA ILE A 487 -15.98 44.49 -20.28
C ILE A 487 -17.49 44.24 -20.25
N GLU A 488 -18.09 44.15 -19.05
CA GLU A 488 -19.41 43.53 -18.86
C GLU A 488 -20.59 44.50 -18.72
N ASP A 489 -20.38 45.76 -18.35
CA ASP A 489 -21.48 46.62 -17.92
C ASP A 489 -22.33 47.15 -19.09
N LYS A 490 -23.62 47.34 -18.81
CA LYS A 490 -24.59 47.85 -19.80
C LYS A 490 -24.80 49.37 -19.70
N ARG A 491 -24.49 49.97 -18.55
CA ARG A 491 -24.48 51.42 -18.28
C ARG A 491 -23.45 51.73 -17.15
N PRO A 492 -22.31 52.40 -17.43
CA PRO A 492 -21.80 52.80 -18.74
C PRO A 492 -21.62 51.58 -19.69
N PRO A 493 -21.63 51.77 -21.02
CA PRO A 493 -21.57 50.67 -21.97
C PRO A 493 -20.15 50.09 -22.06
N GLY A 494 -19.92 48.92 -21.47
CA GLY A 494 -18.68 48.14 -21.57
C GLY A 494 -18.48 47.47 -22.94
N VAL A 495 -17.35 46.78 -23.12
CA VAL A 495 -16.93 46.18 -24.40
C VAL A 495 -18.01 45.29 -25.01
N PHE A 496 -18.63 44.38 -24.24
CA PHE A 496 -19.70 43.53 -24.75
C PHE A 496 -20.98 44.31 -25.12
N ALA A 497 -21.29 45.40 -24.41
CA ALA A 497 -22.44 46.25 -24.73
C ALA A 497 -22.21 47.04 -26.04
N ALA A 498 -21.00 47.59 -26.23
CA ALA A 498 -20.59 48.25 -27.47
C ALA A 498 -20.59 47.28 -28.66
N LEU A 499 -20.10 46.04 -28.47
CA LEU A 499 -20.07 45.00 -29.49
C LEU A 499 -21.49 44.55 -29.88
N ASN A 500 -22.39 44.37 -28.91
CA ASN A 500 -23.79 44.06 -29.13
C ASN A 500 -24.56 45.16 -29.88
N ASP A 501 -24.25 46.43 -29.63
CA ASP A 501 -24.87 47.56 -30.34
C ASP A 501 -24.38 47.68 -31.80
N ALA A 502 -23.08 47.48 -32.04
CA ALA A 502 -22.52 47.43 -33.40
C ALA A 502 -23.10 46.27 -34.23
N CYS A 503 -23.21 45.07 -33.63
CA CYS A 503 -23.87 43.91 -34.24
C CYS A 503 -25.34 44.17 -34.60
N ALA A 504 -25.99 45.13 -33.93
CA ALA A 504 -27.40 45.48 -34.11
C ALA A 504 -27.66 46.75 -34.94
N THR A 505 -26.61 47.46 -35.37
CA THR A 505 -26.70 48.61 -36.28
C THR A 505 -26.29 48.22 -37.70
N ALA A 506 -25.29 47.37 -37.87
CA ALA A 506 -24.84 46.87 -39.17
C ALA A 506 -25.35 45.43 -39.43
N HIS A 507 -26.58 45.33 -39.92
CA HIS A 507 -27.26 44.04 -40.15
C HIS A 507 -26.77 43.22 -41.37
N ALA A 508 -26.03 43.83 -42.31
CA ALA A 508 -25.74 43.23 -43.62
C ALA A 508 -24.25 43.12 -43.99
N ASP A 509 -23.39 44.02 -43.50
CA ASP A 509 -21.95 44.02 -43.77
C ASP A 509 -21.13 43.94 -42.48
N SER A 510 -20.21 42.98 -42.44
CA SER A 510 -19.27 42.75 -41.34
C SER A 510 -18.19 43.82 -41.24
N GLY A 511 -17.75 44.38 -42.38
CA GLY A 511 -16.74 45.45 -42.40
C GLY A 511 -17.27 46.73 -41.76
N ALA A 512 -18.45 47.17 -42.16
CA ALA A 512 -19.17 48.27 -41.52
C ALA A 512 -19.50 48.00 -40.05
N ALA A 513 -19.78 46.75 -39.66
CA ALA A 513 -20.04 46.37 -38.27
C ALA A 513 -18.80 46.56 -37.39
N ASP A 514 -17.65 46.04 -37.81
CA ASP A 514 -16.39 46.15 -37.06
C ASP A 514 -15.92 47.62 -36.99
N GLN A 515 -16.06 48.41 -38.07
CA GLN A 515 -15.77 49.86 -38.04
C GLN A 515 -16.72 50.62 -37.10
N THR A 516 -18.01 50.26 -37.07
CA THR A 516 -18.97 50.83 -36.11
C THR A 516 -18.57 50.49 -34.67
N PHE A 517 -18.09 49.27 -34.42
CA PHE A 517 -17.58 48.86 -33.11
C PHE A 517 -16.34 49.66 -32.69
N VAL A 518 -15.35 49.90 -33.57
CA VAL A 518 -14.22 50.81 -33.30
C VAL A 518 -14.73 52.21 -32.93
N GLY A 519 -15.72 52.72 -33.66
CA GLY A 519 -16.37 54.00 -33.36
C GLY A 519 -17.03 54.05 -31.96
N ARG A 520 -17.61 52.93 -31.50
CA ARG A 520 -18.15 52.79 -30.13
C ARG A 520 -17.07 52.61 -29.06
N LEU A 521 -15.96 51.93 -29.36
CA LEU A 521 -14.86 51.73 -28.41
C LEU A 521 -14.21 53.04 -27.96
N ASN A 522 -14.27 54.11 -28.76
CA ASN A 522 -13.77 55.44 -28.37
C ASN A 522 -14.44 56.01 -27.11
N PHE A 523 -15.66 55.58 -26.76
CA PHE A 523 -16.30 55.97 -25.49
C PHE A 523 -15.66 55.31 -24.25
N LEU A 524 -14.91 54.21 -24.43
CA LEU A 524 -14.19 53.53 -23.36
C LEU A 524 -12.80 54.12 -23.08
N SER A 525 -12.27 54.96 -23.97
CA SER A 525 -10.97 55.64 -23.82
C SER A 525 -10.87 56.62 -22.63
N GLN A 526 -11.96 56.81 -21.87
CA GLN A 526 -11.96 57.50 -20.58
C GLN A 526 -11.52 56.61 -19.41
N ASN A 527 -11.46 55.28 -19.60
CA ASN A 527 -11.10 54.32 -18.55
C ASN A 527 -9.58 54.04 -18.55
N PRO A 528 -8.85 54.20 -17.41
CA PRO A 528 -7.41 53.96 -17.34
C PRO A 528 -6.93 52.56 -17.78
N ASN A 529 -7.81 51.56 -17.70
CA ASN A 529 -7.55 50.16 -18.10
C ASN A 529 -7.85 49.86 -19.58
N PHE A 530 -8.22 50.87 -20.38
CA PHE A 530 -8.49 50.73 -21.82
C PHE A 530 -7.56 51.63 -22.64
N GLU A 531 -7.08 51.14 -23.78
CA GLU A 531 -6.33 51.94 -24.76
C GLU A 531 -6.74 51.55 -26.20
N GLY A 532 -7.33 52.48 -26.94
CA GLY A 532 -7.70 52.28 -28.34
C GLY A 532 -6.51 52.47 -29.29
N ARG A 533 -6.36 51.57 -30.27
CA ARG A 533 -5.40 51.69 -31.38
C ARG A 533 -6.12 51.49 -32.72
N GLN A 534 -5.43 51.71 -33.84
CA GLN A 534 -6.03 51.46 -35.15
C GLN A 534 -6.18 49.95 -35.40
N GLY A 535 -7.41 49.47 -35.60
CA GLY A 535 -7.73 48.05 -35.84
C GLY A 535 -7.59 47.10 -34.62
N GLN A 536 -7.12 47.61 -33.48
CA GLN A 536 -6.91 46.84 -32.24
C GLN A 536 -7.27 47.66 -31.01
N PHE A 537 -7.58 47.02 -29.89
CA PHE A 537 -7.70 47.68 -28.59
C PHE A 537 -6.97 46.89 -27.51
N ILE A 538 -6.41 47.59 -26.54
CA ILE A 538 -5.71 47.01 -25.40
C ILE A 538 -6.57 47.12 -24.15
N ILE A 539 -6.66 46.02 -23.41
CA ILE A 539 -7.17 45.99 -22.03
C ILE A 539 -6.03 45.66 -21.08
N LYS A 540 -5.90 46.46 -20.02
CA LYS A 540 -4.92 46.26 -18.94
C LYS A 540 -5.51 45.32 -17.90
N HIS A 541 -5.31 44.02 -18.12
CA HIS A 541 -5.75 42.94 -17.25
C HIS A 541 -4.79 42.76 -16.06
N TYR A 542 -5.21 42.04 -15.02
CA TYR A 542 -4.33 41.67 -13.90
C TYR A 542 -3.08 40.87 -14.31
N ALA A 543 -3.15 40.19 -15.46
CA ALA A 543 -2.06 39.42 -16.05
C ALA A 543 -1.05 40.27 -16.84
N GLY A 544 -1.42 41.51 -17.21
CA GLY A 544 -0.68 42.37 -18.13
C GLY A 544 -1.58 42.93 -19.24
N ASP A 545 -0.97 43.72 -20.12
CA ASP A 545 -1.67 44.40 -21.22
C ASP A 545 -1.88 43.46 -22.41
N VAL A 546 -3.13 43.28 -22.84
CA VAL A 546 -3.48 42.38 -23.97
C VAL A 546 -4.10 43.17 -25.11
N SER A 547 -3.49 43.10 -26.30
CA SER A 547 -4.04 43.69 -27.52
C SER A 547 -4.95 42.71 -28.27
N TYR A 548 -6.19 43.10 -28.50
CA TYR A 548 -7.21 42.34 -29.21
C TYR A 548 -7.44 42.92 -30.61
N ALA A 549 -7.44 42.07 -31.64
CA ALA A 549 -7.79 42.46 -33.00
C ALA A 549 -9.32 42.57 -33.16
N VAL A 550 -9.78 43.66 -33.76
CA VAL A 550 -11.21 43.94 -33.97
C VAL A 550 -11.79 43.15 -35.15
N GLU A 551 -10.96 42.80 -36.13
CA GLU A 551 -11.28 42.03 -37.33
C GLU A 551 -12.09 40.73 -37.02
N GLY A 552 -13.33 40.69 -37.50
CA GLY A 552 -14.25 39.57 -37.33
C GLY A 552 -14.87 39.45 -35.94
N MET A 553 -14.64 40.40 -35.03
CA MET A 553 -15.13 40.34 -33.65
C MET A 553 -16.66 40.47 -33.58
N THR A 554 -17.29 41.28 -34.44
CA THR A 554 -18.76 41.39 -34.47
C THR A 554 -19.42 40.09 -34.92
N ASP A 555 -18.95 39.45 -35.99
CA ASP A 555 -19.52 38.20 -36.49
C ASP A 555 -19.36 37.03 -35.51
N LYS A 556 -18.21 36.93 -34.84
CA LYS A 556 -18.00 35.95 -33.76
C LYS A 556 -18.96 36.17 -32.58
N ASN A 557 -19.37 37.39 -32.31
CA ASN A 557 -20.32 37.71 -31.25
C ASN A 557 -21.79 37.50 -31.64
N LYS A 558 -22.17 37.72 -32.91
CA LYS A 558 -23.54 37.49 -33.41
C LYS A 558 -24.02 36.07 -33.08
N ASP A 559 -23.15 35.08 -33.27
CA ASP A 559 -23.29 33.67 -32.81
C ASP A 559 -24.70 33.06 -32.98
N GLN A 560 -25.25 33.24 -34.17
CA GLN A 560 -26.56 32.74 -34.60
C GLN A 560 -26.40 31.83 -35.82
N MET A 561 -26.89 30.60 -35.70
CA MET A 561 -27.26 29.79 -36.86
C MET A 561 -28.28 30.57 -37.69
N LEU A 562 -28.19 30.52 -39.02
CA LEU A 562 -29.25 31.06 -39.87
C LEU A 562 -30.55 30.28 -39.66
N LYS A 563 -31.70 30.97 -39.75
CA LYS A 563 -33.02 30.33 -39.75
C LYS A 563 -33.08 29.17 -40.73
N ASP A 564 -32.47 29.35 -41.90
CA ASP A 564 -32.40 28.38 -43.00
C ASP A 564 -31.75 27.05 -42.57
N LEU A 565 -30.67 27.11 -41.78
CA LEU A 565 -29.99 25.92 -41.26
C LEU A 565 -30.77 25.23 -40.14
N LEU A 566 -31.55 25.98 -39.35
CA LEU A 566 -32.44 25.41 -38.34
C LEU A 566 -33.66 24.76 -38.98
N ASN A 567 -34.21 25.35 -40.03
CA ASN A 567 -35.28 24.76 -40.84
C ASN A 567 -34.81 23.47 -41.53
N LEU A 568 -33.56 23.40 -42.01
CA LEU A 568 -32.94 22.19 -42.55
C LEU A 568 -32.76 21.09 -41.48
N ALA A 569 -32.37 21.45 -40.26
CA ALA A 569 -32.32 20.48 -39.16
C ALA A 569 -33.72 19.91 -38.83
N GLN A 570 -34.75 20.75 -38.92
CA GLN A 570 -36.16 20.37 -38.71
C GLN A 570 -36.77 19.54 -39.85
N SER A 571 -36.19 19.53 -41.06
CA SER A 571 -36.66 18.68 -42.16
C SER A 571 -35.98 17.30 -42.23
N SER A 572 -35.07 17.01 -41.31
CA SER A 572 -34.44 15.69 -41.16
C SER A 572 -35.44 14.63 -40.73
N SER A 573 -35.30 13.39 -41.22
CA SER A 573 -35.99 12.22 -40.62
C SER A 573 -35.27 11.62 -39.40
N ASN A 574 -34.04 12.06 -39.11
CA ASN A 574 -33.25 11.50 -38.03
C ASN A 574 -33.62 12.15 -36.67
N GLU A 575 -34.29 11.38 -35.80
CA GLU A 575 -34.67 11.81 -34.44
C GLU A 575 -33.48 12.38 -33.63
N PHE A 576 -32.25 11.90 -33.87
CA PHE A 576 -31.06 12.43 -33.21
C PHE A 576 -30.78 13.89 -33.63
N VAL A 577 -30.97 14.24 -34.90
CA VAL A 577 -30.79 15.63 -35.39
C VAL A 577 -31.81 16.56 -34.72
N HIS A 578 -33.07 16.12 -34.56
CA HIS A 578 -34.07 16.86 -33.77
C HIS A 578 -33.65 17.03 -32.31
N SER A 579 -33.07 15.99 -31.69
CA SER A 579 -32.56 16.07 -30.30
C SER A 579 -31.37 17.03 -30.15
N LEU A 580 -30.55 17.20 -31.20
CA LEU A 580 -29.48 18.20 -31.25
C LEU A 580 -29.99 19.62 -31.52
N PHE A 581 -31.19 19.80 -32.11
CA PHE A 581 -31.76 21.11 -32.43
C PHE A 581 -33.16 21.32 -31.82
N PRO A 582 -33.32 21.22 -30.47
CA PRO A 582 -34.63 21.22 -29.81
C PRO A 582 -35.36 22.58 -29.83
N ASN A 583 -34.63 23.67 -30.10
CA ASN A 583 -35.21 25.02 -30.18
C ASN A 583 -35.98 25.21 -31.49
N GLN A 584 -37.31 25.10 -31.43
CA GLN A 584 -38.16 25.45 -32.56
C GLN A 584 -37.96 26.93 -32.96
N VAL A 585 -37.89 27.20 -34.27
CA VAL A 585 -37.74 28.56 -34.83
C VAL A 585 -39.03 29.35 -34.60
N ASN A 586 -39.14 29.95 -33.41
CA ASN A 586 -40.33 30.63 -32.94
C ASN A 586 -40.47 32.00 -33.64
N GLN A 587 -41.19 32.02 -34.78
CA GLN A 587 -41.17 33.14 -35.73
C GLN A 587 -41.73 34.45 -35.16
N ASP A 588 -42.56 34.40 -34.11
CA ASP A 588 -43.25 35.55 -33.53
C ASP A 588 -42.48 36.31 -32.44
N ASP A 589 -41.49 35.69 -31.78
CA ASP A 589 -40.78 36.34 -30.65
C ASP A 589 -39.78 37.38 -31.16
N LYS A 590 -40.12 38.64 -30.94
CA LYS A 590 -39.35 39.83 -31.36
C LYS A 590 -38.21 40.16 -30.39
N ARG A 591 -37.97 39.36 -29.34
CA ARG A 591 -36.79 39.48 -28.48
C ARG A 591 -35.53 39.14 -29.27
N ARG A 592 -34.49 39.98 -29.14
CA ARG A 592 -33.17 39.69 -29.72
C ARG A 592 -32.61 38.41 -29.09
N PRO A 593 -32.18 37.40 -29.87
CA PRO A 593 -31.47 36.25 -29.32
C PRO A 593 -30.20 36.69 -28.58
N PRO A 594 -29.80 36.03 -27.48
CA PRO A 594 -28.59 36.38 -26.75
C PRO A 594 -27.35 36.16 -27.63
N THR A 595 -26.49 37.17 -27.71
CA THR A 595 -25.18 37.08 -28.39
C THR A 595 -24.24 36.15 -27.62
N ALA A 596 -23.10 35.78 -28.22
CA ALA A 596 -22.08 35.05 -27.47
C ALA A 596 -21.65 35.81 -26.20
N GLY A 597 -21.45 37.13 -26.28
CA GLY A 597 -21.13 37.96 -25.10
C GLY A 597 -22.18 37.89 -23.99
N ASP A 598 -23.48 37.91 -24.32
CA ASP A 598 -24.54 37.75 -23.31
C ASP A 598 -24.59 36.31 -22.73
N LYS A 599 -24.46 35.26 -23.55
CA LYS A 599 -24.40 33.86 -23.10
C LYS A 599 -23.22 33.65 -22.13
N ILE A 600 -22.05 34.18 -22.49
CA ILE A 600 -20.80 34.07 -21.74
C ILE A 600 -20.88 34.87 -20.44
N LYS A 601 -21.50 36.06 -20.46
CA LYS A 601 -21.77 36.83 -19.23
C LYS A 601 -22.72 36.08 -18.29
N ALA A 602 -23.78 35.46 -18.78
CA ALA A 602 -24.69 34.65 -17.95
C ALA A 602 -23.93 33.47 -17.31
N SER A 603 -23.36 32.61 -18.14
CA SER A 603 -22.59 31.43 -17.73
C SER A 603 -21.49 31.73 -16.70
N ALA A 604 -20.75 32.83 -16.88
CA ALA A 604 -19.73 33.26 -15.92
C ALA A 604 -20.32 33.67 -14.57
N ASN A 605 -21.48 34.33 -14.54
CA ASN A 605 -22.17 34.72 -13.31
C ASN A 605 -22.85 33.53 -12.61
N ASP A 606 -23.34 32.54 -13.36
CA ASP A 606 -23.87 31.30 -12.79
C ASP A 606 -22.75 30.47 -12.13
N LEU A 607 -21.57 30.41 -12.76
CA LEU A 607 -20.37 29.85 -12.15
C LEU A 607 -19.97 30.62 -10.88
N VAL A 608 -19.98 31.97 -10.90
CA VAL A 608 -19.74 32.79 -9.69
C VAL A 608 -20.72 32.43 -8.58
N ALA A 609 -22.01 32.36 -8.88
CA ALA A 609 -23.07 32.09 -7.91
C ALA A 609 -22.98 30.68 -7.31
N THR A 610 -22.44 29.71 -8.05
CA THR A 610 -22.16 28.36 -7.55
C THR A 610 -20.90 28.34 -6.68
N LEU A 611 -19.79 28.91 -7.14
CA LEU A 611 -18.53 28.96 -6.37
C LEU A 611 -18.67 29.72 -5.04
N MET A 612 -19.53 30.74 -4.98
CA MET A 612 -19.81 31.52 -3.76
C MET A 612 -20.54 30.74 -2.66
N LYS A 613 -21.13 29.57 -2.96
CA LYS A 613 -21.80 28.71 -1.97
C LYS A 613 -20.84 27.78 -1.23
N ALA A 614 -19.71 27.45 -1.87
CA ALA A 614 -18.75 26.45 -1.40
C ALA A 614 -17.46 27.09 -0.89
N GLN A 615 -16.72 26.38 -0.04
CA GLN A 615 -15.43 26.83 0.49
C GLN A 615 -14.30 26.62 -0.55
N PRO A 616 -13.61 27.68 -1.00
CA PRO A 616 -12.66 27.56 -2.11
C PRO A 616 -11.24 27.19 -1.67
N SER A 617 -10.68 26.21 -2.36
CA SER A 617 -9.26 25.86 -2.38
C SER A 617 -8.68 26.07 -3.78
N TYR A 618 -7.41 26.43 -3.89
CA TYR A 618 -6.77 26.83 -5.14
C TYR A 618 -5.51 26.02 -5.44
N ILE A 619 -5.33 25.66 -6.71
CA ILE A 619 -4.12 25.02 -7.23
C ILE A 619 -3.64 25.83 -8.43
N ARG A 620 -2.40 26.32 -8.35
CA ARG A 620 -1.78 27.21 -9.33
C ARG A 620 -0.68 26.44 -10.05
N THR A 621 -0.99 25.91 -11.22
CA THR A 621 -0.05 25.11 -12.02
C THR A 621 0.91 26.01 -12.79
N ILE A 622 2.20 25.65 -12.83
CA ILE A 622 3.25 26.37 -13.57
C ILE A 622 3.97 25.42 -14.53
N LYS A 623 4.12 25.88 -15.77
CA LYS A 623 4.85 25.23 -16.84
C LYS A 623 6.34 25.60 -16.75
N PRO A 624 7.27 24.64 -16.54
CA PRO A 624 8.70 24.97 -16.35
C PRO A 624 9.42 25.41 -17.64
N ASN A 625 8.99 24.90 -18.79
CA ASN A 625 9.58 25.20 -20.11
C ASN A 625 8.57 24.88 -21.23
N ASP A 626 8.80 25.41 -22.44
CA ASP A 626 7.96 25.15 -23.61
C ASP A 626 8.39 23.92 -24.42
N ASN A 627 9.64 23.49 -24.28
CA ASN A 627 10.23 22.34 -24.97
C ASN A 627 9.68 20.97 -24.51
N LYS A 628 8.86 20.95 -23.45
CA LYS A 628 8.32 19.75 -22.78
C LYS A 628 9.41 18.83 -22.20
N ALA A 629 10.60 19.39 -21.91
CA ALA A 629 11.72 18.67 -21.32
C ALA A 629 11.54 18.53 -19.80
N PRO A 630 11.69 17.33 -19.19
CA PRO A 630 11.29 17.08 -17.81
C PRO A 630 12.19 17.72 -16.73
N ARG A 631 13.34 18.29 -17.10
CA ARG A 631 14.32 18.92 -16.18
C ARG A 631 14.83 20.28 -16.64
N GLU A 632 14.22 20.87 -17.66
CA GLU A 632 14.56 22.23 -18.11
C GLU A 632 13.70 23.25 -17.34
N TYR A 633 14.31 24.35 -16.89
CA TYR A 633 13.62 25.43 -16.18
C TYR A 633 13.92 26.79 -16.83
N ASN A 634 12.96 27.33 -17.56
CA ASN A 634 13.06 28.67 -18.14
C ASN A 634 12.69 29.72 -17.08
N HIS A 635 13.71 30.34 -16.48
CA HIS A 635 13.56 31.36 -15.44
C HIS A 635 12.67 32.53 -15.90
N GLY A 636 12.73 32.95 -17.16
CA GLY A 636 11.91 34.06 -17.69
C GLY A 636 10.43 33.70 -17.82
N ASN A 637 10.14 32.54 -18.42
CA ASN A 637 8.75 32.10 -18.63
C ASN A 637 8.08 31.73 -17.30
N VAL A 638 8.82 31.22 -16.32
CA VAL A 638 8.28 31.03 -14.95
C VAL A 638 8.13 32.36 -14.21
N LEU A 639 9.04 33.33 -14.37
CA LEU A 639 8.87 34.68 -13.79
C LEU A 639 7.61 35.39 -14.33
N HIS A 640 7.30 35.21 -15.61
CA HIS A 640 6.05 35.69 -16.22
C HIS A 640 4.82 35.04 -15.56
N GLN A 641 4.84 33.72 -15.36
CA GLN A 641 3.77 32.99 -14.69
C GLN A 641 3.59 33.39 -13.23
N ILE A 642 4.67 33.61 -12.48
CA ILE A 642 4.62 34.09 -11.08
C ILE A 642 3.89 35.44 -10.98
N LYS A 643 4.15 36.34 -11.96
CA LYS A 643 3.52 37.65 -12.05
C LYS A 643 2.03 37.55 -12.36
N TYR A 644 1.62 36.92 -13.48
CA TYR A 644 0.19 36.89 -13.84
C TYR A 644 -0.65 36.05 -12.87
N LEU A 645 -0.10 35.01 -12.24
CA LEU A 645 -0.82 34.25 -11.20
C LEU A 645 -1.02 35.06 -9.91
N GLY A 646 -0.40 36.25 -9.77
CA GLY A 646 -0.47 37.04 -8.56
C GLY A 646 0.07 36.30 -7.34
N LEU A 647 1.16 35.51 -7.51
CA LEU A 647 1.76 34.78 -6.40
C LEU A 647 2.34 35.74 -5.35
N GLN A 648 3.10 36.76 -5.78
CA GLN A 648 3.69 37.74 -4.86
C GLN A 648 2.62 38.42 -3.98
N GLU A 649 1.48 38.78 -4.57
CA GLU A 649 0.40 39.45 -3.85
C GLU A 649 -0.37 38.49 -2.93
N ASN A 650 -0.64 37.25 -3.37
CA ASN A 650 -1.22 36.25 -2.47
C ASN A 650 -0.29 35.97 -1.26
N VAL A 651 1.01 35.78 -1.47
CA VAL A 651 1.98 35.59 -0.38
C VAL A 651 2.03 36.82 0.55
N ARG A 652 1.98 38.04 0.01
CA ARG A 652 1.92 39.29 0.80
C ARG A 652 0.66 39.32 1.67
N ILE A 653 -0.51 39.12 1.07
CA ILE A 653 -1.81 39.05 1.75
C ILE A 653 -1.79 38.01 2.87
N ARG A 654 -1.36 36.78 2.57
CA ARG A 654 -1.43 35.65 3.51
C ARG A 654 -0.40 35.70 4.63
N ARG A 655 0.69 36.46 4.48
CA ARG A 655 1.68 36.70 5.55
C ARG A 655 1.32 37.89 6.45
N ALA A 656 0.62 38.88 5.93
CA ALA A 656 0.15 40.03 6.71
C ALA A 656 -1.12 39.70 7.53
N GLY A 657 -1.94 38.74 7.07
CA GLY A 657 -3.01 38.14 7.86
C GLY A 657 -2.51 37.16 8.94
N PHE A 658 -3.45 36.65 9.75
CA PHE A 658 -3.18 35.64 10.77
C PHE A 658 -3.26 34.23 10.17
N ALA A 659 -2.22 33.41 10.32
CA ALA A 659 -2.14 32.07 9.73
C ALA A 659 -3.24 31.11 10.21
N TYR A 660 -3.73 31.27 11.44
CA TYR A 660 -4.78 30.41 12.01
C TYR A 660 -5.82 31.22 12.78
N ARG A 661 -7.09 30.85 12.64
CA ARG A 661 -8.22 31.41 13.40
C ARG A 661 -9.17 30.30 13.82
N GLN A 662 -9.65 30.31 15.07
CA GLN A 662 -10.63 29.34 15.55
C GLN A 662 -11.44 29.91 16.72
N THR A 663 -12.72 29.55 16.82
CA THR A 663 -13.60 29.97 17.91
C THR A 663 -13.12 29.44 19.27
N PHE A 664 -13.38 30.20 20.35
CA PHE A 664 -12.79 29.91 21.68
C PHE A 664 -13.17 28.53 22.24
N ASP A 665 -14.37 28.03 21.91
CA ASP A 665 -14.85 26.68 22.22
C ASP A 665 -13.96 25.61 21.55
N LYS A 666 -13.88 25.59 20.22
CA LYS A 666 -13.14 24.60 19.43
C LYS A 666 -11.63 24.71 19.64
N PHE A 667 -11.11 25.90 19.94
CA PHE A 667 -9.71 26.07 20.33
C PHE A 667 -9.44 25.41 21.69
N THR A 668 -10.28 25.68 22.69
CA THR A 668 -10.12 25.13 24.04
C THR A 668 -10.34 23.63 24.05
N GLU A 669 -11.37 23.11 23.39
CA GLU A 669 -11.62 21.67 23.22
C GLU A 669 -10.48 20.95 22.49
N ARG A 670 -9.81 21.61 21.53
CA ARG A 670 -8.65 21.01 20.85
C ARG A 670 -7.40 20.98 21.73
N PHE A 671 -7.15 22.03 22.52
CA PHE A 671 -5.87 22.29 23.17
C PHE A 671 -5.87 22.26 24.72
N TYR A 672 -6.98 21.96 25.40
CA TYR A 672 -7.06 21.88 26.87
C TYR A 672 -6.03 20.94 27.52
N LEU A 673 -5.59 19.91 26.79
CA LEU A 673 -4.54 18.96 27.16
C LEU A 673 -3.17 19.60 27.39
N LEU A 674 -2.96 20.82 26.89
CA LEU A 674 -1.68 21.54 26.97
C LEU A 674 -1.49 22.30 28.29
N SER A 675 -2.55 22.82 28.89
CA SER A 675 -2.48 23.45 30.22
C SER A 675 -2.86 22.45 31.32
N PRO A 676 -2.04 22.31 32.39
CA PRO A 676 -2.39 21.55 33.59
C PRO A 676 -3.55 22.13 34.42
N LYS A 677 -4.19 23.21 33.98
CA LYS A 677 -5.35 23.83 34.65
C LYS A 677 -6.66 23.57 33.89
N THR A 678 -6.60 23.50 32.56
CA THR A 678 -7.75 23.15 31.70
C THR A 678 -7.95 21.64 31.56
N SER A 679 -6.94 20.83 31.89
CA SER A 679 -7.03 19.36 31.88
C SER A 679 -6.49 18.72 33.17
N TYR A 680 -7.14 17.65 33.61
CA TYR A 680 -6.60 16.71 34.59
C TYR A 680 -6.80 15.27 34.11
N ALA A 681 -5.77 14.43 34.22
CA ALA A 681 -5.73 13.02 33.79
C ALA A 681 -6.03 12.71 32.29
N GLY A 682 -6.55 13.67 31.53
CA GLY A 682 -7.05 13.52 30.15
C GLY A 682 -8.46 14.11 29.98
N ASP A 683 -9.16 14.38 31.08
CA ASP A 683 -10.50 14.98 31.11
C ASP A 683 -10.43 16.51 31.07
N TYR A 684 -11.48 17.15 30.52
CA TYR A 684 -11.64 18.60 30.52
C TYR A 684 -12.17 19.08 31.86
N THR A 685 -11.45 19.99 32.51
CA THR A 685 -11.74 20.43 33.90
C THR A 685 -11.79 21.94 34.07
N TRP A 686 -11.92 22.70 32.97
CA TRP A 686 -12.04 24.15 33.05
C TRP A 686 -13.47 24.57 33.38
N THR A 687 -13.63 25.37 34.43
CA THR A 687 -14.93 25.89 34.90
C THR A 687 -15.08 27.40 34.68
N GLY A 688 -14.13 28.04 33.99
CA GLY A 688 -14.21 29.43 33.58
C GLY A 688 -14.86 29.58 32.20
N ASP A 689 -14.93 30.83 31.74
CA ASP A 689 -15.30 31.15 30.36
C ASP A 689 -14.26 30.59 29.35
N VAL A 690 -14.71 30.42 28.10
CA VAL A 690 -13.89 29.83 27.03
C VAL A 690 -12.81 30.77 26.49
N GLU A 691 -12.96 32.10 26.60
CA GLU A 691 -11.89 33.04 26.26
C GLU A 691 -10.73 32.89 27.22
N SER A 692 -10.99 32.93 28.53
CA SER A 692 -9.96 32.78 29.57
C SER A 692 -9.33 31.40 29.57
N GLY A 693 -10.09 30.35 29.18
CA GLY A 693 -9.56 29.01 28.91
C GLY A 693 -8.51 29.01 27.80
N ALA A 694 -8.85 29.54 26.62
CA ALA A 694 -7.93 29.70 25.49
C ALA A 694 -6.70 30.54 25.86
N LYS A 695 -6.91 31.67 26.55
CA LYS A 695 -5.87 32.59 27.03
C LYS A 695 -4.92 31.92 28.04
N GLN A 696 -5.44 31.05 28.91
CA GLN A 696 -4.66 30.32 29.90
C GLN A 696 -3.85 29.17 29.26
N ILE A 697 -4.37 28.53 28.21
CA ILE A 697 -3.61 27.57 27.37
C ILE A 697 -2.42 28.27 26.70
N LEU A 698 -2.66 29.38 25.99
CA LEU A 698 -1.61 30.16 25.31
C LEU A 698 -0.52 30.62 26.29
N LYS A 699 -0.93 31.07 27.48
CA LYS A 699 -0.02 31.48 28.58
C LYS A 699 0.83 30.33 29.12
N ASP A 700 0.24 29.15 29.40
CA ASP A 700 1.00 28.01 29.95
C ASP A 700 1.91 27.36 28.90
N THR A 701 1.56 27.42 27.62
CA THR A 701 2.42 26.99 26.49
C THR A 701 3.56 27.97 26.18
N ARG A 702 3.58 29.15 26.82
CA ARG A 702 4.62 30.20 26.72
C ARG A 702 4.74 30.86 25.35
N ILE A 703 3.62 31.02 24.65
CA ILE A 703 3.59 31.73 23.36
C ILE A 703 3.69 33.26 23.60
N PRO A 704 4.52 34.01 22.84
CA PRO A 704 4.59 35.47 22.94
C PRO A 704 3.25 36.14 22.63
N ALA A 705 2.94 37.25 23.31
CA ALA A 705 1.72 38.03 23.06
C ALA A 705 1.71 38.76 21.70
N GLU A 706 2.82 38.74 20.96
CA GLU A 706 2.94 39.26 19.59
C GLU A 706 2.54 38.22 18.52
N GLU A 707 2.46 36.94 18.91
CA GLU A 707 2.17 35.79 18.03
C GLU A 707 0.69 35.37 18.03
N TYR A 708 -0.14 35.98 18.89
CA TYR A 708 -1.59 35.77 18.88
C TYR A 708 -2.34 37.05 19.23
N GLN A 709 -3.59 37.14 18.78
CA GLN A 709 -4.54 38.14 19.22
C GLN A 709 -5.88 37.48 19.54
N MET A 710 -6.56 37.96 20.58
CA MET A 710 -7.92 37.56 20.92
C MET A 710 -8.89 38.50 20.20
N GLY A 711 -9.88 37.92 19.50
CA GLY A 711 -11.03 38.66 18.95
C GLY A 711 -12.22 38.66 19.91
N ILE A 712 -13.43 38.86 19.38
CA ILE A 712 -14.68 38.81 20.16
C ILE A 712 -15.16 37.36 20.35
N THR A 713 -14.92 36.48 19.37
CA THR A 713 -15.35 35.07 19.42
C THR A 713 -14.23 34.05 19.14
N LYS A 714 -13.07 34.52 18.64
CA LYS A 714 -12.00 33.67 18.09
C LYS A 714 -10.61 34.01 18.62
N VAL A 715 -9.78 32.98 18.76
CA VAL A 715 -8.32 33.11 18.83
C VAL A 715 -7.79 33.29 17.41
N PHE A 716 -6.90 34.26 17.22
CA PHE A 716 -6.10 34.43 16.01
C PHE A 716 -4.63 34.19 16.34
N VAL A 717 -3.95 33.34 15.58
CA VAL A 717 -2.51 33.04 15.72
C VAL A 717 -1.80 33.49 14.45
N LYS A 718 -0.71 34.24 14.63
CA LYS A 718 -0.05 35.02 13.59
C LYS A 718 0.84 34.13 12.71
N THR A 719 1.85 33.50 13.30
CA THR A 719 2.74 32.56 12.58
C THR A 719 2.22 31.11 12.58
N PRO A 720 2.40 30.35 11.49
CA PRO A 720 2.09 28.92 11.48
C PRO A 720 3.05 28.12 12.37
N GLU A 721 4.29 28.57 12.59
CA GLU A 721 5.24 27.99 13.55
C GLU A 721 4.64 27.88 14.97
N THR A 722 3.90 28.90 15.39
CA THR A 722 3.23 28.93 16.70
C THR A 722 2.11 27.88 16.77
N LEU A 723 1.37 27.65 15.69
CA LEU A 723 0.39 26.55 15.60
C LEU A 723 1.09 25.17 15.63
N PHE A 724 2.23 25.02 14.95
CA PHE A 724 3.00 23.77 14.98
C PHE A 724 3.60 23.48 16.34
N ALA A 725 3.98 24.51 17.11
CA ALA A 725 4.39 24.35 18.49
C ALA A 725 3.24 23.78 19.35
N LEU A 726 2.01 24.29 19.19
CA LEU A 726 0.82 23.79 19.91
C LEU A 726 0.51 22.33 19.58
N GLU A 727 0.41 21.97 18.29
CA GLU A 727 0.09 20.60 17.87
C GLU A 727 1.22 19.62 18.22
N ALA A 728 2.49 19.98 18.03
CA ALA A 728 3.60 19.12 18.42
C ALA A 728 3.70 18.92 19.95
N MET A 729 3.27 19.87 20.78
CA MET A 729 3.11 19.65 22.22
C MET A 729 1.96 18.69 22.53
N ARG A 730 0.85 18.77 21.77
CA ARG A 730 -0.36 17.95 21.93
C ARG A 730 -0.12 16.49 21.54
N ASP A 731 0.53 16.25 20.41
CA ASP A 731 0.95 14.90 20.01
C ASP A 731 1.96 14.30 20.98
N LYS A 732 2.89 15.11 21.49
CA LYS A 732 3.86 14.70 22.51
C LYS A 732 3.18 14.33 23.82
N TYR A 733 2.04 14.95 24.19
CA TYR A 733 1.21 14.49 25.31
C TYR A 733 0.67 13.08 25.05
N TRP A 734 -0.01 12.86 23.93
CA TRP A 734 -0.59 11.57 23.56
C TRP A 734 0.46 10.46 23.45
N HIS A 735 1.61 10.75 22.83
CA HIS A 735 2.74 9.81 22.73
C HIS A 735 3.27 9.41 24.11
N ASN A 736 3.35 10.34 25.06
CA ASN A 736 3.73 10.05 26.44
C ASN A 736 2.70 9.15 27.16
N MET A 737 1.39 9.36 26.94
CA MET A 737 0.35 8.49 27.50
C MET A 737 0.37 7.09 26.87
N ALA A 738 0.52 7.01 25.54
CA ALA A 738 0.71 5.74 24.84
C ALA A 738 1.94 4.97 25.38
N ILE A 739 3.07 5.63 25.63
CA ILE A 739 4.24 5.02 26.27
C ILE A 739 3.91 4.48 27.68
N ARG A 740 3.14 5.22 28.50
CA ARG A 740 2.71 4.76 29.83
C ARG A 740 1.87 3.48 29.74
N ILE A 741 0.85 3.47 28.87
CA ILE A 741 -0.04 2.31 28.63
C ILE A 741 0.77 1.11 28.12
N GLN A 742 1.58 1.31 27.07
CA GLN A 742 2.44 0.25 26.53
C GLN A 742 3.44 -0.30 27.57
N ARG A 743 3.95 0.54 28.48
CA ARG A 743 4.86 0.12 29.56
C ARG A 743 4.13 -0.72 30.61
N ALA A 744 2.91 -0.37 30.97
CA ALA A 744 2.05 -1.17 31.85
C ALA A 744 1.75 -2.54 31.21
N TRP A 745 1.32 -2.56 29.94
CA TRP A 745 1.04 -3.77 29.17
C TRP A 745 2.25 -4.70 29.03
N ARG A 746 3.41 -4.17 28.63
CA ARG A 746 4.67 -4.94 28.54
C ARG A 746 5.08 -5.52 29.91
N ASN A 747 4.83 -4.80 31.01
CA ASN A 747 5.08 -5.31 32.36
C ASN A 747 4.09 -6.41 32.79
N TYR A 748 2.80 -6.29 32.43
CA TYR A 748 1.78 -7.34 32.63
C TYR A 748 2.13 -8.63 31.86
N LEU A 749 2.52 -8.52 30.58
CA LEU A 749 3.00 -9.67 29.80
C LEU A 749 4.24 -10.32 30.43
N ARG A 750 5.22 -9.50 30.87
CA ARG A 750 6.41 -9.99 31.61
C ARG A 750 6.01 -10.76 32.87
N TYR A 751 5.02 -10.27 33.63
CA TYR A 751 4.53 -10.93 34.84
C TYR A 751 3.84 -12.27 34.55
N ARG A 752 2.98 -12.34 33.53
CA ARG A 752 2.36 -13.60 33.06
C ARG A 752 3.41 -14.66 32.70
N ILE A 753 4.44 -14.27 31.94
CA ILE A 753 5.55 -15.15 31.55
C ILE A 753 6.34 -15.61 32.78
N GLU A 754 6.62 -14.72 33.74
CA GLU A 754 7.34 -15.09 34.96
C GLU A 754 6.56 -16.10 35.82
N CYS A 755 5.24 -15.95 35.91
CA CYS A 755 4.36 -16.92 36.58
C CYS A 755 4.36 -18.29 35.88
N ALA A 756 4.26 -18.33 34.54
CA ALA A 756 4.33 -19.58 33.78
C ALA A 756 5.68 -20.31 33.99
N ILE A 757 6.80 -19.59 33.98
CA ILE A 757 8.14 -20.15 34.24
C ILE A 757 8.25 -20.73 35.66
N ARG A 758 7.64 -20.10 36.68
CA ARG A 758 7.61 -20.64 38.05
C ARG A 758 6.88 -21.98 38.12
N ILE A 759 5.72 -22.10 37.47
CA ILE A 759 4.93 -23.35 37.39
C ILE A 759 5.73 -24.43 36.66
N GLN A 760 6.29 -24.13 35.49
CA GLN A 760 7.11 -25.08 34.71
C GLN A 760 8.34 -25.59 35.48
N ARG A 761 9.02 -24.72 36.24
CA ARG A 761 10.16 -25.10 37.09
C ARG A 761 9.75 -26.00 38.25
N PHE A 762 8.59 -25.75 38.87
CA PHE A 762 8.04 -26.63 39.91
C PHE A 762 7.72 -28.01 39.33
N TRP A 763 6.99 -28.06 38.21
CA TRP A 763 6.57 -29.32 37.59
C TRP A 763 7.76 -30.20 37.19
N ARG A 764 8.74 -29.64 36.46
CA ARG A 764 9.97 -30.36 36.06
C ARG A 764 10.80 -30.87 37.24
N ARG A 765 10.72 -30.24 38.41
CA ARG A 765 11.38 -30.70 39.64
C ARG A 765 10.65 -31.89 40.28
N MET A 766 9.32 -31.96 40.15
CA MET A 766 8.51 -33.05 40.70
C MET A 766 8.68 -34.35 39.90
N THR A 767 8.55 -34.31 38.57
CA THR A 767 8.63 -35.52 37.73
C THR A 767 10.06 -36.07 37.64
N GLY A 768 11.00 -35.36 36.99
CA GLY A 768 12.37 -35.87 36.75
C GLY A 768 13.33 -35.79 37.95
N GLY A 769 12.82 -35.53 39.15
CA GLY A 769 13.61 -35.30 40.36
C GLY A 769 13.80 -36.54 41.24
N LEU A 770 12.71 -37.27 41.51
CA LEU A 770 12.67 -38.29 42.58
C LEU A 770 13.28 -39.63 42.18
N GLU A 771 13.13 -40.09 40.94
CA GLU A 771 13.52 -41.45 40.52
C GLU A 771 15.04 -41.64 40.62
N ILE A 772 15.80 -40.68 40.12
CA ILE A 772 17.27 -40.58 40.25
C ILE A 772 17.75 -40.55 41.72
N ILE A 773 16.90 -40.08 42.65
CA ILE A 773 17.21 -40.12 44.09
C ILE A 773 16.93 -41.51 44.65
N LYS A 774 15.80 -42.15 44.29
CA LYS A 774 15.48 -43.54 44.70
C LYS A 774 16.57 -44.53 44.27
N VAL A 775 16.99 -44.47 43.00
CA VAL A 775 18.02 -45.38 42.45
C VAL A 775 19.37 -45.18 43.17
N ARG A 776 19.74 -43.93 43.49
CA ARG A 776 20.93 -43.66 44.30
C ARG A 776 20.84 -44.28 45.69
N ASP A 777 19.73 -44.06 46.39
CA ASP A 777 19.57 -44.48 47.79
C ASP A 777 19.52 -46.02 47.90
N GLN A 778 18.90 -46.70 46.93
CA GLN A 778 19.00 -48.14 46.73
C GLN A 778 20.47 -48.57 46.52
N GLY A 779 21.21 -47.89 45.65
CA GLY A 779 22.62 -48.19 45.39
C GLY A 779 23.57 -47.96 46.58
N HIS A 780 23.23 -47.08 47.51
CA HIS A 780 23.97 -46.98 48.76
C HIS A 780 23.82 -48.25 49.61
N GLN A 781 22.61 -48.82 49.69
CA GLN A 781 22.30 -50.06 50.41
C GLN A 781 23.04 -51.28 49.84
N VAL A 782 23.17 -51.41 48.51
CA VAL A 782 23.81 -52.57 47.83
C VAL A 782 25.20 -52.92 48.41
N LEU A 783 25.98 -51.93 48.85
CA LEU A 783 27.32 -52.11 49.42
C LEU A 783 27.40 -51.78 50.93
N GLN A 784 26.29 -51.40 51.57
CA GLN A 784 26.26 -51.01 52.98
C GLN A 784 26.61 -52.21 53.88
N GLY A 785 27.40 -51.95 54.93
CA GLY A 785 27.93 -52.95 55.85
C GLY A 785 29.02 -53.86 55.28
N ARG A 786 29.22 -53.91 53.95
CA ARG A 786 30.06 -54.92 53.29
C ARG A 786 31.36 -54.40 52.67
N LYS A 787 31.39 -53.17 52.14
CA LYS A 787 32.60 -52.58 51.52
C LYS A 787 32.81 -51.13 51.98
N GLU A 788 34.06 -50.76 52.31
CA GLU A 788 34.44 -49.38 52.60
C GLU A 788 34.11 -48.44 51.42
N ARG A 789 33.74 -47.20 51.72
CA ARG A 789 33.20 -46.27 50.73
C ARG A 789 34.14 -45.08 50.51
N ARG A 790 34.20 -44.58 49.27
CA ARG A 790 34.86 -43.29 49.00
C ARG A 790 33.97 -42.15 49.52
N ARG A 791 34.55 -41.19 50.25
CA ARG A 791 33.84 -39.99 50.78
C ARG A 791 32.97 -39.28 49.74
N MET A 792 33.43 -39.20 48.49
CA MET A 792 32.71 -38.58 47.38
C MET A 792 31.54 -39.42 46.83
N SER A 793 31.50 -40.74 47.12
CA SER A 793 30.39 -41.62 46.74
C SER A 793 29.20 -41.54 47.71
N LEU A 794 29.40 -41.02 48.93
CA LEU A 794 28.35 -40.82 49.94
C LEU A 794 27.74 -39.41 49.93
N LEU A 795 28.02 -38.61 48.90
CA LEU A 795 27.48 -37.25 48.74
C LEU A 795 25.98 -37.25 48.41
N GLY A 796 25.17 -36.68 49.31
CA GLY A 796 23.74 -36.46 49.09
C GLY A 796 23.37 -35.54 47.92
N SER A 797 24.33 -34.80 47.37
CA SER A 797 24.18 -34.02 46.14
C SER A 797 24.48 -34.83 44.86
N ARG A 798 25.09 -36.02 44.95
CA ARG A 798 25.30 -36.89 43.79
C ARG A 798 23.95 -37.38 43.28
N ARG A 799 23.84 -37.44 41.96
CA ARG A 799 22.76 -38.06 41.20
C ARG A 799 23.36 -39.26 40.47
N PHE A 800 22.67 -40.40 40.47
CA PHE A 800 23.00 -41.50 39.57
C PHE A 800 22.36 -41.16 38.22
N LEU A 801 23.17 -41.10 37.17
CA LEU A 801 22.73 -40.71 35.82
C LEU A 801 22.67 -41.89 34.85
N GLY A 802 23.28 -43.02 35.19
CA GLY A 802 23.39 -44.16 34.27
C GLY A 802 24.37 -43.86 33.14
N ASP A 803 23.86 -43.35 32.02
CA ASP A 803 24.61 -43.11 30.78
C ASP A 803 25.43 -41.80 30.84
N TYR A 804 26.62 -41.85 31.45
CA TYR A 804 27.49 -40.66 31.59
C TYR A 804 28.18 -40.22 30.29
N LEU A 805 28.27 -41.09 29.29
CA LEU A 805 28.89 -40.78 28.00
C LEU A 805 27.86 -40.45 26.90
N GLY A 806 26.57 -40.64 27.18
CA GLY A 806 25.48 -40.35 26.25
C GLY A 806 25.35 -41.34 25.09
N VAL A 807 25.74 -42.61 25.31
CA VAL A 807 25.75 -43.69 24.29
C VAL A 807 24.32 -44.04 23.83
N GLY A 808 23.30 -43.81 24.66
CA GLY A 808 21.89 -43.95 24.27
C GLY A 808 21.33 -42.73 23.50
N ASN A 809 22.00 -41.58 23.51
CA ASN A 809 21.50 -40.33 22.92
C ASN A 809 21.92 -40.17 21.45
N THR A 810 20.99 -39.73 20.62
CA THR A 810 21.23 -39.33 19.23
C THR A 810 21.86 -37.93 19.14
N GLY A 811 22.79 -37.73 18.20
CA GLY A 811 23.40 -36.43 17.90
C GLY A 811 24.57 -36.05 18.80
N GLY A 812 25.33 -37.02 19.33
CA GLY A 812 26.44 -36.76 20.25
C GLY A 812 27.59 -37.78 20.18
N PRO A 813 28.73 -37.53 20.85
CA PRO A 813 29.90 -38.42 20.79
C PRO A 813 29.67 -39.81 21.39
N GLY A 814 28.61 -40.00 22.18
CA GLY A 814 28.16 -41.31 22.63
C GLY A 814 27.62 -42.18 21.49
N GLU A 815 27.01 -41.59 20.46
CA GLU A 815 26.51 -42.32 19.29
C GLU A 815 27.66 -42.92 18.45
N MET A 816 28.79 -42.22 18.37
CA MET A 816 30.02 -42.78 17.76
C MET A 816 30.52 -44.01 18.53
N ILE A 817 30.43 -43.99 19.86
CA ILE A 817 30.78 -45.13 20.71
C ILE A 817 29.77 -46.28 20.51
N ARG A 818 28.47 -45.98 20.42
CA ARG A 818 27.40 -46.95 20.15
C ARG A 818 27.65 -47.70 18.84
N ASN A 819 27.89 -46.94 17.77
CA ASN A 819 28.01 -47.46 16.42
C ASN A 819 29.32 -48.26 16.25
N GLY A 820 30.46 -47.75 16.73
CA GLY A 820 31.73 -48.49 16.69
C GLY A 820 31.74 -49.76 17.55
N ALA A 821 31.03 -49.76 18.68
CA ALA A 821 30.87 -50.95 19.52
C ALA A 821 29.79 -51.95 19.03
N GLY A 822 29.09 -51.67 17.92
CA GLY A 822 28.05 -52.55 17.38
C GLY A 822 26.79 -52.66 18.27
N ILE A 823 26.50 -51.65 19.09
CA ILE A 823 25.37 -51.68 20.04
C ILE A 823 24.09 -51.29 19.30
N SER A 824 23.10 -52.18 19.27
CA SER A 824 21.86 -52.01 18.50
C SER A 824 21.13 -50.70 18.83
N GLY A 825 20.48 -50.10 17.81
CA GLY A 825 19.50 -49.03 17.98
C GLY A 825 18.34 -49.38 18.93
N SER A 826 18.02 -50.68 19.06
CA SER A 826 16.98 -51.21 19.95
C SER A 826 17.46 -51.58 21.37
N ASP A 827 18.77 -51.57 21.65
CA ASP A 827 19.27 -51.83 23.00
C ASP A 827 19.27 -50.55 23.84
N ASP A 828 18.48 -50.57 24.92
CA ASP A 828 18.44 -49.49 25.92
C ASP A 828 19.75 -49.43 26.72
N VAL A 829 20.36 -48.25 26.80
CA VAL A 829 21.65 -48.03 27.47
C VAL A 829 21.40 -47.53 28.89
N ILE A 830 21.52 -48.44 29.84
CA ILE A 830 21.13 -48.24 31.24
C ILE A 830 22.26 -47.61 32.04
N PHE A 831 23.52 -47.90 31.69
CA PHE A 831 24.69 -47.26 32.29
C PHE A 831 25.87 -47.20 31.30
N SER A 832 26.64 -46.11 31.32
CA SER A 832 27.92 -46.02 30.63
C SER A 832 28.93 -45.19 31.41
N CYS A 833 30.21 -45.58 31.38
CA CYS A 833 31.30 -44.77 31.93
C CYS A 833 32.67 -45.14 31.33
N ARG A 834 33.69 -44.33 31.61
CA ARG A 834 35.09 -44.74 31.46
C ARG A 834 35.51 -45.63 32.63
N ALA A 835 36.33 -46.64 32.35
CA ALA A 835 36.82 -47.64 33.28
C ALA A 835 38.24 -48.07 32.87
N GLU A 836 38.86 -48.98 33.62
CA GLU A 836 40.11 -49.63 33.22
C GLU A 836 39.97 -51.15 33.29
N LEU A 837 40.48 -51.87 32.30
CA LEU A 837 40.55 -53.33 32.29
C LEU A 837 41.98 -53.78 32.60
N LEU A 838 42.17 -54.76 33.47
CA LEU A 838 43.49 -55.36 33.70
C LEU A 838 43.87 -56.29 32.54
N VAL A 839 44.66 -55.78 31.58
CA VAL A 839 45.14 -56.56 30.44
C VAL A 839 46.44 -57.28 30.81
N SER A 840 46.48 -58.59 30.57
CA SER A 840 47.68 -59.42 30.76
C SER A 840 48.37 -59.65 29.40
N LYS A 841 49.56 -59.07 29.21
CA LYS A 841 50.37 -59.30 28.00
C LYS A 841 51.33 -60.46 28.21
N PHE A 842 51.57 -61.27 27.17
CA PHE A 842 52.54 -62.37 27.23
C PHE A 842 53.95 -61.85 27.58
N GLY A 843 54.65 -62.55 28.47
CA GLY A 843 55.99 -62.17 28.94
C GLY A 843 56.09 -60.86 29.74
N ARG A 844 54.98 -60.22 30.14
CA ARG A 844 55.00 -58.92 30.86
C ARG A 844 54.01 -58.91 32.03
N SER A 845 54.23 -58.02 32.99
CA SER A 845 53.28 -57.80 34.09
C SER A 845 51.96 -57.25 33.58
N SER A 846 50.85 -57.73 34.14
CA SER A 846 49.49 -57.26 33.83
C SER A 846 49.34 -55.80 34.26
N LYS A 847 48.74 -54.95 33.41
CA LYS A 847 48.55 -53.51 33.67
C LYS A 847 47.10 -53.09 33.39
N PRO A 848 46.55 -52.11 34.12
CA PRO A 848 45.31 -51.45 33.72
C PRO A 848 45.49 -50.78 32.36
N VAL A 849 44.44 -50.83 31.54
CA VAL A 849 44.35 -50.12 30.26
C VAL A 849 42.97 -49.45 30.17
N PRO A 850 42.87 -48.17 29.79
CA PRO A 850 41.58 -47.47 29.68
C PRO A 850 40.60 -48.16 28.72
N ARG A 851 39.35 -48.27 29.16
CA ARG A 851 38.21 -48.82 28.41
C ARG A 851 36.95 -48.01 28.68
N ILE A 852 35.91 -48.24 27.88
CA ILE A 852 34.55 -47.76 28.15
C ILE A 852 33.71 -48.98 28.55
N LEU A 853 33.02 -48.87 29.68
CA LEU A 853 32.10 -49.87 30.20
C LEU A 853 30.68 -49.42 29.88
N VAL A 854 29.92 -50.23 29.14
CA VAL A 854 28.50 -49.97 28.82
C VAL A 854 27.65 -51.14 29.27
N LEU A 855 26.57 -50.87 29.99
CA LEU A 855 25.54 -51.84 30.37
C LEU A 855 24.26 -51.49 29.61
N THR A 856 23.79 -52.43 28.79
CA THR A 856 22.44 -52.40 28.21
C THR A 856 21.50 -53.33 28.96
N SER A 857 20.23 -53.36 28.56
CA SER A 857 19.25 -54.34 29.05
C SER A 857 19.61 -55.81 28.76
N ARG A 858 20.57 -56.08 27.86
CA ARG A 858 20.96 -57.45 27.43
C ARG A 858 22.43 -57.79 27.61
N HIS A 859 23.35 -56.83 27.48
CA HIS A 859 24.80 -57.08 27.46
C HIS A 859 25.61 -56.06 28.28
N VAL A 860 26.76 -56.49 28.79
CA VAL A 860 27.84 -55.62 29.27
C VAL A 860 28.93 -55.60 28.20
N TYR A 861 29.15 -54.43 27.59
CA TYR A 861 30.21 -54.20 26.61
C TYR A 861 31.44 -53.60 27.30
N ILE A 862 32.61 -54.11 26.95
CA ILE A 862 33.91 -53.53 27.29
C ILE A 862 34.52 -53.03 25.98
N VAL A 863 34.40 -51.73 25.75
CA VAL A 863 34.75 -51.07 24.49
C VAL A 863 36.17 -50.51 24.57
N ALA A 864 36.98 -50.83 23.57
CA ALA A 864 38.31 -50.30 23.37
C ALA A 864 38.27 -49.06 22.45
N GLN A 865 39.28 -48.21 22.61
CA GLN A 865 39.57 -47.11 21.70
C GLN A 865 41.05 -47.16 21.36
N SER A 866 41.38 -47.41 20.10
CA SER A 866 42.74 -47.41 19.55
C SER A 866 42.90 -46.28 18.54
N ILE A 867 44.14 -45.88 18.29
CA ILE A 867 44.48 -45.00 17.17
C ILE A 867 45.29 -45.84 16.20
N GLU A 868 44.72 -46.09 15.03
CA GLU A 868 45.29 -46.91 13.96
C GLU A 868 45.27 -46.06 12.68
N ASN A 869 46.42 -45.97 11.99
CA ASN A 869 46.59 -45.10 10.81
C ASN A 869 46.14 -43.63 11.04
N ASN A 870 46.44 -43.08 12.22
CA ASN A 870 45.99 -41.75 12.70
C ASN A 870 44.46 -41.56 12.84
N GLN A 871 43.65 -42.62 12.69
CA GLN A 871 42.20 -42.58 12.89
C GLN A 871 41.80 -43.25 14.21
N LEU A 872 40.73 -42.75 14.84
CA LEU A 872 40.19 -43.31 16.08
C LEU A 872 39.31 -44.53 15.76
N VAL A 873 39.83 -45.72 16.01
CA VAL A 873 39.06 -46.98 15.92
C VAL A 873 38.40 -47.23 17.27
N ILE A 874 37.08 -47.45 17.24
CA ILE A 874 36.28 -47.83 18.42
C ILE A 874 35.70 -49.22 18.13
N SER A 875 35.90 -50.16 19.04
CA SER A 875 35.41 -51.54 18.89
C SER A 875 35.12 -52.19 20.25
N ALA A 876 34.18 -53.14 20.29
CA ALA A 876 33.94 -53.95 21.48
C ALA A 876 35.05 -55.01 21.62
N GLU A 877 35.91 -54.89 22.64
CA GLU A 877 36.90 -55.93 22.97
C GLU A 877 36.21 -57.16 23.56
N ARG A 878 35.12 -56.95 24.33
CA ARG A 878 34.26 -58.01 24.85
C ARG A 878 32.80 -57.58 24.92
N THR A 879 31.91 -58.54 24.68
CA THR A 879 30.46 -58.40 24.83
C THR A 879 29.96 -59.55 25.70
N VAL A 880 29.64 -59.27 26.97
CA VAL A 880 29.21 -60.28 27.95
C VAL A 880 27.68 -60.24 28.06
N PRO A 881 26.95 -61.33 27.71
CA PRO A 881 25.51 -61.41 27.98
C PRO A 881 25.23 -61.27 29.47
N VAL A 882 24.28 -60.42 29.87
CA VAL A 882 24.02 -60.16 31.31
C VAL A 882 23.62 -61.44 32.04
N GLY A 883 22.85 -62.32 31.40
CA GLY A 883 22.49 -63.64 31.95
C GLY A 883 23.63 -64.65 32.09
N ALA A 884 24.83 -64.36 31.55
CA ALA A 884 26.03 -65.19 31.74
C ALA A 884 26.83 -64.80 32.99
N ILE A 885 26.53 -63.66 33.64
CA ILE A 885 27.24 -63.17 34.82
C ILE A 885 26.71 -63.91 36.06
N LYS A 886 27.47 -64.89 36.55
CA LYS A 886 27.09 -65.75 37.69
C LYS A 886 27.24 -65.04 39.03
N SER A 887 28.29 -64.23 39.18
CA SER A 887 28.50 -63.38 40.36
C SER A 887 29.43 -62.23 40.03
N VAL A 888 29.46 -61.21 40.89
CA VAL A 888 30.48 -60.15 40.86
C VAL A 888 31.31 -60.26 42.12
N SER A 889 32.64 -60.31 41.98
CA SER A 889 33.58 -60.33 43.11
C SER A 889 34.24 -58.98 43.28
N THR A 890 34.33 -58.46 44.50
CA THR A 890 35.01 -57.20 44.84
C THR A 890 35.58 -57.27 46.26
N SER A 891 36.59 -56.45 46.56
CA SER A 891 37.16 -56.43 47.91
C SER A 891 36.19 -55.81 48.94
N ASN A 892 36.47 -55.96 50.23
CA ASN A 892 35.85 -55.22 51.33
C ASN A 892 36.43 -53.80 51.53
N LEU A 893 37.54 -53.44 50.87
CA LEU A 893 38.21 -52.15 50.99
C LEU A 893 37.64 -51.07 50.06
N LYS A 894 38.13 -49.83 50.19
CA LYS A 894 37.73 -48.65 49.43
C LYS A 894 37.79 -48.82 47.90
N ASP A 895 38.72 -49.64 47.42
CA ASP A 895 39.17 -49.71 46.03
C ASP A 895 38.06 -49.92 45.00
N ASP A 896 38.28 -49.39 43.80
CA ASP A 896 37.32 -49.41 42.69
C ASP A 896 37.33 -50.70 41.84
N TRP A 897 38.01 -51.75 42.30
CA TRP A 897 38.21 -52.99 41.55
C TRP A 897 37.09 -54.02 41.79
N PHE A 898 36.70 -54.71 40.72
CA PHE A 898 35.80 -55.87 40.75
C PHE A 898 36.02 -56.80 39.54
N SER A 899 35.53 -58.02 39.65
CA SER A 899 35.52 -59.06 38.62
C SER A 899 34.09 -59.40 38.22
N LEU A 900 33.81 -59.55 36.93
CA LEU A 900 32.59 -60.20 36.43
C LEU A 900 32.86 -61.70 36.29
N VAL A 901 32.30 -62.54 37.16
CA VAL A 901 32.52 -63.99 37.12
C VAL A 901 31.53 -64.64 36.17
N ILE A 902 32.02 -65.10 35.02
CA ILE A 902 31.25 -65.67 33.90
C ILE A 902 31.60 -67.17 33.78
N GLY A 903 32.90 -67.45 33.68
CA GLY A 903 33.50 -68.78 33.80
C GLY A 903 33.53 -69.67 32.55
N ALA A 904 34.18 -70.82 32.72
CA ALA A 904 34.43 -71.86 31.73
C ALA A 904 35.25 -71.45 30.49
N GLN A 905 34.66 -70.74 29.52
CA GLN A 905 35.25 -70.56 28.18
C GLN A 905 36.18 -69.34 28.05
N GLU A 906 35.91 -68.25 28.76
CA GLU A 906 36.75 -67.04 28.76
C GLU A 906 37.37 -66.74 30.13
N PRO A 907 38.50 -66.01 30.20
CA PRO A 907 39.00 -65.47 31.46
C PRO A 907 38.18 -64.26 31.90
N ASP A 908 37.75 -64.23 33.16
CA ASP A 908 36.89 -63.17 33.73
C ASP A 908 37.55 -61.77 33.64
N PRO A 909 36.83 -60.72 33.22
CA PRO A 909 37.37 -59.36 33.16
C PRO A 909 37.45 -58.74 34.56
N LEU A 910 38.68 -58.39 34.99
CA LEU A 910 38.95 -57.61 36.20
C LEU A 910 39.01 -56.11 35.84
N ILE A 911 38.07 -55.34 36.39
CA ILE A 911 37.75 -53.95 35.99
C ILE A 911 37.93 -53.00 37.18
N ASN A 912 38.50 -51.82 36.94
CA ASN A 912 38.43 -50.67 37.86
C ASN A 912 37.35 -49.68 37.38
N CYS A 913 36.42 -49.29 38.26
CA CYS A 913 35.39 -48.30 37.95
C CYS A 913 35.04 -47.39 39.15
N ILE A 914 35.24 -46.09 38.98
CA ILE A 914 34.87 -45.05 39.97
C ILE A 914 33.37 -45.05 40.31
N PHE A 915 32.54 -45.55 39.38
CA PHE A 915 31.08 -45.62 39.53
C PHE A 915 30.58 -47.05 39.81
N LYS A 916 31.44 -47.98 40.28
CA LYS A 916 31.07 -49.37 40.62
C LYS A 916 29.77 -49.53 41.41
N THR A 917 29.47 -48.64 42.37
CA THR A 917 28.23 -48.67 43.15
C THR A 917 27.01 -48.54 42.25
N GLU A 918 27.04 -47.57 41.35
CA GLU A 918 25.97 -47.25 40.42
C GLU A 918 25.85 -48.37 39.37
N PHE A 919 26.97 -48.83 38.80
CA PHE A 919 27.02 -50.00 37.94
C PHE A 919 26.42 -51.25 38.60
N PHE A 920 26.78 -51.60 39.84
CA PHE A 920 26.18 -52.72 40.58
C PHE A 920 24.68 -52.51 40.82
N THR A 921 24.23 -51.27 41.03
CA THR A 921 22.80 -50.95 41.23
C THR A 921 22.01 -51.23 39.95
N HIS A 922 22.46 -50.67 38.82
CA HIS A 922 21.84 -50.90 37.52
C HIS A 922 21.92 -52.37 37.11
N LEU A 923 23.06 -53.04 37.31
CA LEU A 923 23.23 -54.48 37.03
C LEU A 923 22.29 -55.34 37.89
N THR A 924 22.09 -55.00 39.17
CA THR A 924 21.10 -55.67 40.05
C THR A 924 19.69 -55.49 39.50
N THR A 925 19.33 -54.30 39.02
CA THR A 925 18.03 -54.00 38.43
C THR A 925 17.79 -54.76 37.12
N VAL A 926 18.78 -54.84 36.22
CA VAL A 926 18.69 -55.62 34.97
C VAL A 926 18.56 -57.12 35.26
N LEU A 927 19.33 -57.64 36.23
CA LEU A 927 19.21 -59.01 36.74
C LEU A 927 17.98 -59.23 37.65
N ARG A 928 17.06 -58.26 37.77
CA ARG A 928 15.83 -58.35 38.58
C ARG A 928 16.06 -58.78 40.04
N GLY A 929 17.22 -58.45 40.61
CA GLY A 929 17.62 -58.80 41.96
C GLY A 929 18.48 -60.06 42.11
N SER A 930 18.71 -60.87 41.06
CA SER A 930 19.46 -62.14 41.17
C SER A 930 21.00 -61.99 41.25
N LEU A 931 21.52 -60.77 41.35
CA LEU A 931 22.97 -60.51 41.35
C LEU A 931 23.64 -60.99 42.65
N THR A 932 24.35 -62.12 42.57
CA THR A 932 25.24 -62.57 43.65
C THR A 932 26.49 -61.69 43.72
N LEU A 933 26.55 -60.80 44.71
CA LEU A 933 27.72 -59.93 44.97
C LEU A 933 28.60 -60.52 46.09
N LYS A 934 29.73 -61.13 45.71
CA LYS A 934 30.78 -61.60 46.61
C LYS A 934 31.64 -60.43 47.07
N VAL A 935 31.77 -60.25 48.38
CA VAL A 935 32.59 -59.19 49.01
C VAL A 935 33.49 -59.83 50.07
N GLY A 936 34.82 -59.67 49.95
CA GLY A 936 35.80 -60.30 50.85
C GLY A 936 37.18 -59.62 50.79
N GLU A 937 38.21 -60.18 51.42
CA GLU A 937 39.55 -59.54 51.45
C GLU A 937 40.32 -59.62 50.11
N ALA A 938 39.90 -60.54 49.22
CA ALA A 938 40.47 -60.72 47.90
C ALA A 938 39.37 -60.82 46.84
N ILE A 939 39.70 -60.40 45.62
CA ILE A 939 38.84 -60.51 44.45
C ILE A 939 39.13 -61.84 43.74
N GLU A 940 38.10 -62.67 43.57
CA GLU A 940 38.15 -63.94 42.85
C GLU A 940 37.85 -63.74 41.36
N TYR A 941 38.69 -64.29 40.49
CA TYR A 941 38.49 -64.24 39.03
C TYR A 941 39.21 -65.37 38.30
N HIS A 942 38.67 -65.84 37.17
CA HIS A 942 39.34 -66.81 36.31
C HIS A 942 40.39 -66.12 35.42
N LYS A 943 41.67 -66.11 35.85
CA LYS A 943 42.77 -65.47 35.10
C LYS A 943 43.07 -66.16 33.75
N LYS A 944 42.73 -67.44 33.64
CA LYS A 944 42.60 -68.20 32.40
C LYS A 944 41.28 -68.99 32.46
N PRO A 945 40.70 -69.42 31.31
CA PRO A 945 39.63 -70.42 31.28
C PRO A 945 39.90 -71.56 32.29
N GLY A 946 38.94 -71.82 33.17
CA GLY A 946 39.04 -72.81 34.25
C GLY A 946 40.02 -72.53 35.41
N LYS A 947 40.97 -71.59 35.30
CA LYS A 947 41.98 -71.33 36.35
C LYS A 947 41.63 -70.09 37.18
N LEU A 948 41.00 -70.33 38.33
CA LEU A 948 40.71 -69.33 39.35
C LEU A 948 42.01 -68.76 39.95
N ALA A 949 42.01 -67.44 40.17
CA ALA A 949 43.07 -66.69 40.82
C ALA A 949 42.47 -65.63 41.76
N THR A 950 43.26 -65.16 42.71
CA THR A 950 42.86 -64.14 43.69
C THR A 950 43.75 -62.90 43.58
N VAL A 951 43.14 -61.72 43.72
CA VAL A 951 43.84 -60.43 43.87
C VAL A 951 43.57 -59.91 45.27
N LYS A 952 44.59 -59.80 46.12
CA LYS A 952 44.42 -59.26 47.49
C LYS A 952 44.31 -57.74 47.45
N ALA A 953 43.42 -57.16 48.25
CA ALA A 953 43.38 -55.72 48.47
C ALA A 953 44.05 -55.39 49.81
N VAL A 954 44.93 -54.39 49.84
CA VAL A 954 45.72 -54.01 51.01
C VAL A 954 45.60 -52.50 51.25
N LYS A 955 45.43 -52.12 52.52
CA LYS A 955 45.47 -50.73 52.97
C LYS A 955 46.91 -50.25 52.98
N ASP A 956 47.23 -49.27 52.16
CA ASP A 956 48.57 -48.69 52.03
C ASP A 956 48.53 -47.21 52.49
N PRO A 957 49.19 -46.86 53.62
CA PRO A 957 49.23 -45.48 54.11
C PRO A 957 49.94 -44.48 53.18
N ALA A 958 50.83 -44.95 52.30
CA ALA A 958 51.55 -44.13 51.33
C ALA A 958 50.83 -44.03 49.97
N ALA A 959 49.80 -44.86 49.73
CA ALA A 959 49.01 -44.77 48.51
C ALA A 959 48.14 -43.50 48.47
N GLY A 960 48.10 -42.85 47.29
CA GLY A 960 47.28 -41.67 47.06
C GLY A 960 45.78 -41.94 46.97
N ASN A 961 45.03 -41.00 46.41
CA ASN A 961 43.59 -41.15 46.16
C ASN A 961 43.24 -42.03 44.94
N VAL A 962 44.24 -42.64 44.30
CA VAL A 962 44.10 -43.56 43.15
C VAL A 962 44.60 -44.92 43.60
N ASP A 963 43.82 -45.97 43.35
CA ASP A 963 44.21 -47.34 43.68
C ASP A 963 45.27 -47.83 42.68
N SER A 964 46.32 -48.50 43.15
CA SER A 964 47.38 -49.02 42.26
C SER A 964 47.45 -50.55 42.30
N TYR A 965 47.78 -51.18 41.16
CA TYR A 965 47.88 -52.63 41.02
C TYR A 965 49.34 -53.05 40.79
N LYS A 966 49.87 -53.93 41.63
CA LYS A 966 51.23 -54.47 41.52
C LYS A 966 51.25 -55.93 41.97
N SER A 967 51.80 -56.83 41.16
CA SER A 967 52.06 -58.24 41.52
C SER A 967 50.86 -59.04 42.06
N SER A 968 49.64 -58.76 41.61
CA SER A 968 48.37 -59.35 42.13
C SER A 968 47.91 -58.84 43.50
N THR A 969 48.44 -57.69 43.91
CA THR A 969 47.97 -56.89 45.06
C THR A 969 47.43 -55.54 44.56
N ILE A 970 46.28 -55.13 45.11
CA ILE A 970 45.73 -53.78 44.97
C ILE A 970 46.10 -52.99 46.21
N HIS A 971 46.82 -51.88 46.04
CA HIS A 971 47.15 -50.93 47.09
C HIS A 971 46.11 -49.79 47.04
N THR A 972 45.38 -49.59 48.14
CA THR A 972 44.38 -48.52 48.27
C THR A 972 44.53 -47.79 49.60
N SER A 973 44.27 -46.48 49.60
CA SER A 973 44.23 -45.69 50.83
C SER A 973 42.96 -45.97 51.63
N ALA A 974 42.92 -45.59 52.92
CA ALA A 974 41.74 -45.84 53.78
C ALA A 974 40.45 -45.20 53.23
N GLY A 975 39.32 -45.91 53.39
CA GLY A 975 37.97 -45.44 53.05
C GLY A 975 37.17 -44.94 54.25
N GLU A 976 35.94 -44.47 53.97
CA GLU A 976 34.87 -44.36 54.97
C GLU A 976 34.44 -45.79 55.38
N PRO A 977 34.16 -46.05 56.67
CA PRO A 977 33.71 -47.36 57.16
C PRO A 977 32.54 -47.97 56.37
N PRO A 978 32.40 -49.31 56.30
CA PRO A 978 31.33 -49.96 55.51
C PRO A 978 29.90 -49.59 55.94
N ASN A 979 29.70 -49.21 57.20
CA ASN A 979 28.41 -48.75 57.74
C ASN A 979 28.10 -47.27 57.48
N SER A 980 29.00 -46.49 56.86
CA SER A 980 28.79 -45.07 56.57
C SER A 980 27.65 -44.82 55.58
N VAL A 981 26.63 -44.08 56.04
CA VAL A 981 25.42 -43.75 55.29
C VAL A 981 25.63 -42.51 54.41
N SER A 982 24.89 -42.39 53.30
CA SER A 982 24.92 -41.18 52.49
C SER A 982 24.33 -39.97 53.23
N LYS A 983 24.95 -38.81 53.05
CA LYS A 983 24.43 -37.54 53.59
C LYS A 983 23.11 -37.19 52.90
N PRO A 984 22.15 -36.53 53.57
CA PRO A 984 20.89 -36.13 52.94
C PRO A 984 21.12 -35.12 51.79
N THR A 985 20.17 -35.06 50.84
CA THR A 985 20.16 -34.05 49.78
C THR A 985 20.14 -32.64 50.40
N PRO A 986 21.08 -31.75 50.06
CA PRO A 986 21.07 -30.39 50.58
C PRO A 986 19.76 -29.67 50.24
N ARG A 987 18.99 -29.28 51.26
CA ARG A 987 17.78 -28.47 51.06
C ARG A 987 18.19 -27.13 50.46
N ALA A 988 17.68 -26.81 49.27
CA ALA A 988 17.89 -25.49 48.66
C ALA A 988 17.43 -24.40 49.63
N LYS A 989 18.26 -23.35 49.81
CA LYS A 989 17.89 -22.21 50.67
C LYS A 989 16.52 -21.68 50.26
N ALA A 990 15.60 -21.58 51.23
CA ALA A 990 14.30 -20.98 51.02
C ALA A 990 14.48 -19.48 50.75
N VAL A 991 14.55 -19.11 49.46
CA VAL A 991 14.51 -17.71 49.04
C VAL A 991 13.10 -17.21 49.33
N ALA A 992 12.95 -16.47 50.42
CA ALA A 992 11.68 -15.90 50.84
C ALA A 992 11.02 -15.17 49.66
N ALA A 993 9.75 -15.49 49.40
CA ALA A 993 9.01 -14.85 48.32
C ALA A 993 8.91 -13.35 48.60
N ARG A 994 9.64 -12.53 47.84
CA ARG A 994 9.56 -11.07 47.96
C ARG A 994 8.11 -10.65 47.69
N PRO A 995 7.41 -10.02 48.66
CA PRO A 995 6.01 -9.67 48.50
C PRO A 995 5.86 -8.69 47.33
N VAL A 996 4.83 -8.90 46.50
CA VAL A 996 4.62 -8.19 45.23
C VAL A 996 3.99 -6.79 45.45
N THR A 997 4.35 -6.14 46.55
CA THR A 997 3.85 -4.83 47.00
C THR A 997 4.89 -3.71 46.91
N LYS A 998 6.17 -4.04 46.67
CA LYS A 998 7.26 -3.05 46.50
C LYS A 998 8.01 -3.18 45.16
N GLY A 999 7.23 -3.22 44.07
CA GLY A 999 7.71 -2.76 42.76
C GLY A 999 7.75 -1.23 42.70
N LYS A 1000 8.54 -0.65 41.79
CA LYS A 1000 8.71 0.82 41.65
C LYS A 1000 7.47 1.59 41.10
N LEU A 1001 6.27 1.03 41.23
CA LEU A 1001 5.01 1.60 40.74
C LEU A 1001 4.19 2.33 41.82
N LEU A 1002 4.51 2.14 43.10
CA LEU A 1002 3.82 2.77 44.23
C LEU A 1002 4.75 3.75 44.97
N ARG A 1003 4.91 4.92 44.36
CA ARG A 1003 5.17 6.18 45.08
C ARG A 1003 4.00 7.11 44.77
N PRO A 1004 3.38 7.79 45.75
CA PRO A 1004 2.41 8.85 45.48
C PRO A 1004 3.06 9.93 44.61
N GLY A 1005 2.50 10.19 43.44
CA GLY A 1005 3.06 11.05 42.40
C GLY A 1005 2.65 12.52 42.53
N GLY A 1006 2.80 13.12 43.71
CA GLY A 1006 2.54 14.55 43.96
C GLY A 1006 3.83 15.39 43.93
N PRO A 1007 3.81 16.63 43.39
CA PRO A 1007 4.95 17.54 43.48
C PRO A 1007 5.11 18.04 44.92
N GLY A 1008 6.21 17.65 45.59
CA GLY A 1008 6.51 18.07 46.97
C GLY A 1008 7.06 16.97 47.90
N GLY A 1009 7.14 15.71 47.46
CA GLY A 1009 7.52 14.56 48.30
C GLY A 1009 8.99 14.51 48.78
N GLY A 1010 9.35 15.36 49.75
CA GLY A 1010 10.59 15.25 50.52
C GLY A 1010 10.56 14.11 51.56
N PRO A 1011 11.71 13.53 51.95
CA PRO A 1011 11.77 12.43 52.93
C PRO A 1011 11.79 12.96 54.38
N SER A 1012 10.72 12.69 55.14
CA SER A 1012 10.67 13.03 56.58
C SER A 1012 11.60 12.15 57.41
N LYS A 1013 12.45 12.78 58.24
CA LYS A 1013 13.23 12.13 59.29
C LYS A 1013 12.49 12.23 60.64
N LEU A 1014 11.83 11.16 61.06
CA LEU A 1014 11.45 10.85 62.46
C LEU A 1014 11.25 9.33 62.54
N SER A 1015 11.65 8.61 63.59
CA SER A 1015 12.49 8.96 64.76
C SER A 1015 13.22 7.70 65.26
N GLN A 1016 14.23 7.87 66.12
CA GLN A 1016 14.82 6.75 66.89
C GLN A 1016 14.29 6.81 68.32
N ALA A 1017 13.81 5.69 68.87
CA ALA A 1017 13.53 5.56 70.31
C ALA A 1017 13.57 4.10 70.79
N ALA A 1018 14.18 3.89 71.97
CA ALA A 1018 14.04 2.75 72.88
C ALA A 1018 14.42 1.30 72.42
N ARG A 1019 14.63 0.44 73.42
CA ARG A 1019 14.96 -1.00 73.33
C ARG A 1019 14.21 -1.77 74.43
N ARG A 1020 13.97 -3.08 74.20
CA ARG A 1020 13.53 -4.11 75.17
C ARG A 1020 12.09 -3.96 75.74
N PRO A 1021 11.52 -5.02 76.37
CA PRO A 1021 12.00 -6.40 76.50
C PRO A 1021 11.16 -7.44 75.73
N ILE A 1022 11.52 -8.73 75.85
CA ILE A 1022 10.75 -9.88 75.37
C ILE A 1022 10.01 -10.51 76.56
N PRO A 1023 8.67 -10.69 76.52
CA PRO A 1023 7.97 -11.58 77.45
C PRO A 1023 8.09 -13.04 77.00
N ALA A 1024 8.34 -13.96 77.94
CA ALA A 1024 8.27 -15.40 77.72
C ALA A 1024 6.85 -15.93 77.97
N ALA A 1025 6.54 -17.12 77.43
CA ALA A 1025 5.25 -17.78 77.66
C ALA A 1025 5.32 -18.78 78.82
N GLN A 1026 4.34 -18.73 79.74
CA GLN A 1026 4.05 -19.79 80.72
C GLN A 1026 2.53 -19.82 81.04
N PRO A 1027 2.01 -20.88 81.71
CA PRO A 1027 0.64 -21.36 81.50
C PRO A 1027 -0.39 -20.94 82.56
N LEU A 1028 -1.66 -21.21 82.27
CA LEU A 1028 -2.78 -21.14 83.22
C LEU A 1028 -3.21 -22.56 83.67
N PRO A 1029 -3.23 -22.86 84.98
CA PRO A 1029 -3.77 -24.12 85.52
C PRO A 1029 -5.30 -24.08 85.74
N ARG A 1030 -5.86 -25.21 86.19
CA ARG A 1030 -7.30 -25.48 86.31
C ARG A 1030 -7.96 -24.87 87.55
N SER A 1031 -9.28 -24.70 87.48
CA SER A 1031 -10.19 -24.91 88.61
C SER A 1031 -11.43 -25.71 88.19
N THR A 1032 -12.02 -26.41 89.16
CA THR A 1032 -13.19 -27.33 89.10
C THR A 1032 -13.88 -27.20 90.48
N PRO A 1033 -15.22 -27.33 90.62
CA PRO A 1033 -15.93 -28.58 90.31
C PRO A 1033 -17.38 -28.49 89.76
N GLN A 1034 -17.93 -29.69 89.55
CA GLN A 1034 -19.32 -30.12 89.23
C GLN A 1034 -20.26 -30.04 90.47
N PRO A 1035 -21.59 -30.38 90.45
CA PRO A 1035 -22.31 -31.36 89.58
C PRO A 1035 -23.70 -30.87 89.04
N ALA A 1036 -24.64 -31.65 88.46
CA ALA A 1036 -24.84 -33.12 88.31
C ALA A 1036 -25.71 -33.50 87.06
N ALA A 1037 -25.82 -34.81 86.72
CA ALA A 1037 -26.87 -35.53 85.93
C ALA A 1037 -27.23 -35.02 84.49
N VAL A 1038 -27.22 -35.74 83.34
CA VAL A 1038 -27.26 -37.17 82.87
C VAL A 1038 -28.51 -37.98 83.26
N PRO A 1039 -29.13 -38.80 82.35
CA PRO A 1039 -28.54 -39.90 81.52
C PRO A 1039 -28.43 -39.62 79.99
N GLN A 1040 -27.49 -40.19 79.20
CA GLN A 1040 -27.33 -41.57 78.61
C GLN A 1040 -28.31 -41.88 77.45
N LEU A 1041 -28.01 -42.65 76.38
CA LEU A 1041 -26.98 -43.66 76.02
C LEU A 1041 -26.25 -43.29 74.69
N ALA A 1042 -24.93 -43.52 74.47
CA ALA A 1042 -24.15 -44.75 74.18
C ALA A 1042 -24.27 -45.32 72.73
N ALA A 1043 -23.24 -45.87 72.05
CA ALA A 1043 -21.77 -45.77 72.19
C ALA A 1043 -21.00 -46.42 71.00
N GLN A 1044 -19.90 -45.79 70.55
CA GLN A 1044 -18.62 -46.37 69.99
C GLN A 1044 -18.66 -47.37 68.80
N PRO A 1045 -17.51 -47.76 68.15
CA PRO A 1045 -16.10 -47.40 68.35
C PRO A 1045 -15.37 -46.82 67.09
N ARG A 1046 -14.04 -46.65 67.20
CA ARG A 1046 -13.09 -46.23 66.14
C ARG A 1046 -12.74 -47.36 65.15
N ILE A 1047 -12.16 -47.02 64.00
CA ILE A 1047 -10.85 -47.54 63.52
C ILE A 1047 -10.27 -46.65 62.40
N VAL A 1048 -8.96 -46.74 62.16
CA VAL A 1048 -8.14 -45.92 61.21
C VAL A 1048 -7.11 -46.85 60.57
N PRO A 1049 -6.89 -46.86 59.23
CA PRO A 1049 -5.61 -46.37 58.69
C PRO A 1049 -5.56 -45.88 57.22
N GLN A 1050 -4.40 -45.32 56.85
CA GLN A 1050 -3.85 -45.04 55.49
C GLN A 1050 -4.45 -43.91 54.63
N PRO A 1051 -3.65 -42.87 54.31
CA PRO A 1051 -3.89 -41.94 53.21
C PRO A 1051 -2.92 -42.16 52.03
N VAL A 1052 -3.43 -42.56 50.87
CA VAL A 1052 -2.70 -42.58 49.59
C VAL A 1052 -3.59 -41.96 48.50
N ALA A 1053 -2.97 -41.45 47.43
CA ALA A 1053 -3.64 -40.98 46.21
C ALA A 1053 -4.63 -39.80 46.36
N ALA A 1054 -4.22 -38.73 47.06
CA ALA A 1054 -4.72 -37.38 46.78
C ALA A 1054 -4.19 -36.90 45.40
N ALA A 1055 -4.71 -37.48 44.32
CA ALA A 1055 -4.43 -37.08 42.94
C ALA A 1055 -5.08 -35.70 42.69
N ALA A 1056 -4.29 -34.65 42.87
CA ALA A 1056 -4.81 -33.29 42.90
C ALA A 1056 -5.32 -32.80 41.54
N ALA A 1057 -6.64 -32.60 41.48
CA ALA A 1057 -7.32 -31.60 40.65
C ALA A 1057 -6.95 -31.57 39.16
N VAL A 1058 -7.50 -32.51 38.38
CA VAL A 1058 -7.93 -32.19 37.01
C VAL A 1058 -9.04 -31.14 37.11
N HIS A 1059 -8.90 -30.04 36.38
CA HIS A 1059 -9.93 -29.00 36.31
C HIS A 1059 -11.06 -29.40 35.35
N SER A 1060 -12.18 -29.83 35.93
CA SER A 1060 -13.53 -29.71 35.36
C SER A 1060 -14.47 -29.30 36.50
N ARG A 1061 -15.27 -28.23 36.44
CA ARG A 1061 -15.56 -27.33 35.32
C ARG A 1061 -16.06 -28.04 34.06
N ASN A 1062 -16.89 -29.06 34.28
CA ASN A 1062 -18.06 -29.28 33.44
C ASN A 1062 -19.31 -28.99 34.27
N GLU A 1063 -20.38 -28.68 33.56
CA GLU A 1063 -21.64 -28.09 34.01
C GLU A 1063 -22.40 -28.87 35.10
N SER A 1064 -23.00 -28.10 36.02
CA SER A 1064 -24.24 -28.48 36.72
C SER A 1064 -25.42 -27.88 35.94
N TYR A 1065 -26.40 -28.66 35.45
CA TYR A 1065 -27.53 -29.17 36.24
C TYR A 1065 -28.10 -28.09 37.18
N SER A 1066 -29.27 -27.46 36.98
CA SER A 1066 -30.54 -27.80 36.32
C SER A 1066 -31.48 -28.73 37.13
N SER A 1067 -32.58 -28.17 37.63
CA SER A 1067 -33.95 -28.69 37.47
C SER A 1067 -35.00 -27.96 38.34
N VAL A 1068 -36.06 -27.48 37.69
CA VAL A 1068 -37.47 -27.53 38.17
C VAL A 1068 -38.28 -28.10 36.99
N ARG A 1069 -39.45 -28.69 37.24
CA ARG A 1069 -40.03 -29.78 36.41
C ARG A 1069 -40.78 -29.36 35.12
N SER A 1070 -40.98 -30.38 34.28
CA SER A 1070 -41.69 -30.47 32.99
C SER A 1070 -43.23 -30.33 33.12
N SER A 1071 -44.09 -30.34 32.07
CA SER A 1071 -44.09 -31.02 30.75
C SER A 1071 -45.16 -30.41 29.78
N GLY A 1072 -45.28 -30.74 28.48
CA GLY A 1072 -44.42 -31.49 27.55
C GLY A 1072 -45.13 -32.10 26.31
N SER A 1073 -44.69 -31.78 25.08
CA SER A 1073 -44.85 -32.54 23.80
C SER A 1073 -44.11 -31.80 22.66
N VAL A 1074 -43.02 -32.31 22.04
CA VAL A 1074 -42.86 -33.40 21.04
C VAL A 1074 -43.19 -33.01 19.58
N ARG A 1075 -42.15 -32.79 18.75
CA ARG A 1075 -42.15 -32.94 17.28
C ARG A 1075 -40.73 -33.27 16.75
N GLY A 1076 -40.63 -33.66 15.47
CA GLY A 1076 -39.50 -34.43 14.90
C GLY A 1076 -38.28 -33.65 14.33
N PRO A 1077 -37.35 -34.36 13.65
CA PRO A 1077 -35.96 -33.93 13.44
C PRO A 1077 -35.67 -33.09 12.17
N PRO A 1078 -34.55 -32.32 12.15
CA PRO A 1078 -34.08 -31.55 11.00
C PRO A 1078 -33.10 -32.31 10.07
N PRO A 1079 -32.89 -31.83 8.82
CA PRO A 1079 -31.94 -32.39 7.84
C PRO A 1079 -30.46 -32.00 8.10
N PRO A 1080 -29.47 -32.68 7.46
CA PRO A 1080 -28.04 -32.52 7.76
C PRO A 1080 -27.35 -31.31 7.08
N PRO A 1081 -26.23 -30.81 7.64
CA PRO A 1081 -25.44 -29.69 7.09
C PRO A 1081 -24.46 -30.11 5.96
N PRO A 1082 -23.98 -29.15 5.13
CA PRO A 1082 -23.14 -29.42 3.96
C PRO A 1082 -21.65 -29.68 4.26
N SER A 1083 -20.95 -30.24 3.26
CA SER A 1083 -19.54 -30.65 3.30
C SER A 1083 -18.52 -29.51 3.22
N ALA A 1084 -17.37 -29.68 3.89
CA ALA A 1084 -16.26 -28.72 3.88
C ALA A 1084 -15.48 -28.65 2.55
N THR A 1085 -14.82 -27.51 2.31
CA THR A 1085 -14.02 -27.22 1.11
C THR A 1085 -12.59 -27.78 1.16
N PRO A 1086 -11.98 -28.13 0.00
CA PRO A 1086 -10.63 -28.69 -0.07
C PRO A 1086 -9.51 -27.61 -0.02
N ALA A 1087 -8.31 -28.04 0.38
CA ALA A 1087 -7.12 -27.20 0.51
C ALA A 1087 -6.47 -26.81 -0.85
N PRO A 1088 -5.73 -25.68 -0.93
CA PRO A 1088 -5.09 -25.22 -2.16
C PRO A 1088 -3.95 -26.12 -2.65
N ARG A 1089 -3.74 -26.15 -3.97
CA ARG A 1089 -2.67 -26.92 -4.64
C ARG A 1089 -1.38 -26.10 -4.74
N LYS A 1090 -0.23 -26.79 -4.79
CA LYS A 1090 1.12 -26.21 -4.92
C LYS A 1090 1.52 -25.98 -6.40
N PRO A 1091 2.48 -25.09 -6.68
CA PRO A 1091 3.05 -24.92 -8.02
C PRO A 1091 3.90 -26.14 -8.45
N SER A 1092 3.91 -26.42 -9.75
CA SER A 1092 4.65 -27.54 -10.35
C SER A 1092 5.11 -27.21 -11.76
N ALA A 1093 6.22 -27.81 -12.19
CA ALA A 1093 6.75 -27.71 -13.53
C ALA A 1093 6.84 -29.09 -14.21
N LYS A 1094 6.75 -29.10 -15.53
CA LYS A 1094 6.99 -30.26 -16.40
C LYS A 1094 8.40 -30.19 -16.99
N VAL A 1095 9.07 -31.33 -17.10
CA VAL A 1095 10.43 -31.43 -17.62
C VAL A 1095 10.43 -31.47 -19.15
N LYS A 1096 11.18 -30.56 -19.80
CA LYS A 1096 11.25 -30.40 -21.28
C LYS A 1096 12.27 -31.33 -21.95
N TYR A 1097 13.36 -31.62 -21.25
CA TYR A 1097 14.51 -32.39 -21.74
C TYR A 1097 15.08 -33.22 -20.58
N ASP A 1098 15.68 -34.36 -20.89
CA ASP A 1098 16.38 -35.18 -19.89
C ASP A 1098 17.59 -34.40 -19.35
N TYR A 1099 17.77 -34.43 -18.04
CA TYR A 1099 18.91 -33.83 -17.36
C TYR A 1099 19.40 -34.81 -16.29
N ASN A 1100 20.60 -35.37 -16.51
CA ASN A 1100 21.26 -36.26 -15.57
C ASN A 1100 22.49 -35.53 -15.00
N SER A 1101 22.68 -35.61 -13.69
CA SER A 1101 23.88 -35.13 -13.02
C SER A 1101 24.36 -36.14 -11.97
N ASP A 1102 25.67 -36.35 -11.92
CA ASP A 1102 26.35 -37.21 -10.94
C ASP A 1102 26.62 -36.49 -9.60
N ARG A 1103 26.18 -35.23 -9.46
CA ARG A 1103 26.42 -34.39 -8.29
C ARG A 1103 25.29 -34.50 -7.28
N ALA A 1104 25.62 -34.84 -6.03
CA ALA A 1104 24.67 -35.10 -4.95
C ALA A 1104 23.77 -33.91 -4.51
N ASN A 1105 23.94 -32.71 -5.09
CA ASN A 1105 23.12 -31.52 -4.86
C ASN A 1105 22.20 -31.17 -6.06
N GLU A 1106 22.37 -31.82 -7.20
CA GLU A 1106 21.60 -31.59 -8.43
C GLU A 1106 20.57 -32.73 -8.60
N LEU A 1107 19.38 -32.43 -9.12
CA LEU A 1107 18.30 -33.40 -9.29
C LEU A 1107 18.25 -33.90 -10.74
N SER A 1108 18.63 -35.16 -10.95
CA SER A 1108 18.42 -35.85 -12.22
C SER A 1108 16.92 -36.06 -12.49
N ILE A 1109 16.47 -35.76 -13.70
CA ILE A 1109 15.07 -35.71 -14.13
C ILE A 1109 14.89 -36.16 -15.57
N VAL A 1110 13.73 -36.74 -15.87
CA VAL A 1110 13.40 -37.32 -17.19
C VAL A 1110 12.34 -36.49 -17.91
N LYS A 1111 12.50 -36.34 -19.23
CA LYS A 1111 11.60 -35.60 -20.11
C LYS A 1111 10.15 -36.05 -19.97
N GLY A 1112 9.27 -35.10 -19.65
CA GLY A 1112 7.84 -35.33 -19.43
C GLY A 1112 7.43 -35.60 -17.98
N GLU A 1113 8.38 -35.79 -17.06
CA GLU A 1113 8.11 -35.88 -15.63
C GLU A 1113 7.58 -34.53 -15.08
N ILE A 1114 6.90 -34.57 -13.92
CA ILE A 1114 6.38 -33.39 -13.23
C ILE A 1114 7.06 -33.26 -11.86
N VAL A 1115 7.57 -32.08 -11.56
CA VAL A 1115 8.29 -31.76 -10.31
C VAL A 1115 7.57 -30.64 -9.55
N GLU A 1116 7.56 -30.75 -8.21
CA GLU A 1116 7.10 -29.69 -7.31
C GLU A 1116 8.19 -28.62 -7.21
N ILE A 1117 7.85 -27.35 -7.48
CA ILE A 1117 8.81 -26.24 -7.36
C ILE A 1117 8.86 -25.82 -5.88
N VAL A 1118 10.01 -26.04 -5.22
CA VAL A 1118 10.20 -25.71 -3.79
C VAL A 1118 10.79 -24.31 -3.61
N SER A 1119 11.70 -23.90 -4.50
CA SER A 1119 12.22 -22.53 -4.59
C SER A 1119 12.68 -22.20 -6.01
N LYS A 1120 12.70 -20.92 -6.37
CA LYS A 1120 13.34 -20.39 -7.57
C LYS A 1120 14.40 -19.37 -7.16
N GLU A 1121 15.61 -19.47 -7.70
CA GLU A 1121 16.64 -18.45 -7.53
C GLU A 1121 16.92 -17.73 -8.83
N GLY A 1122 17.23 -16.43 -8.76
CA GLY A 1122 17.51 -15.58 -9.93
C GLY A 1122 18.84 -15.84 -10.63
N ASN A 1123 19.42 -17.04 -10.45
CA ASN A 1123 20.66 -17.51 -11.03
C ASN A 1123 20.43 -18.55 -12.16
N GLY A 1124 19.17 -18.79 -12.54
CA GLY A 1124 18.78 -19.77 -13.56
C GLY A 1124 18.68 -21.21 -13.05
N TRP A 1125 18.67 -21.42 -11.73
CA TRP A 1125 18.48 -22.74 -11.11
C TRP A 1125 17.29 -22.73 -10.14
N TRP A 1126 16.45 -23.75 -10.24
CA TRP A 1126 15.28 -23.94 -9.38
C TRP A 1126 15.46 -25.18 -8.52
N LEU A 1127 15.06 -25.07 -7.24
CA LEU A 1127 15.09 -26.17 -6.29
C LEU A 1127 13.83 -26.98 -6.47
N CYS A 1128 13.94 -28.10 -7.18
CA CYS A 1128 12.83 -28.96 -7.53
C CYS A 1128 12.77 -30.17 -6.61
N LYS A 1129 11.55 -30.67 -6.38
CA LYS A 1129 11.31 -31.96 -5.72
C LYS A 1129 10.56 -32.89 -6.67
N ASN A 1130 11.12 -34.06 -6.94
CA ASN A 1130 10.45 -35.11 -7.69
C ASN A 1130 9.26 -35.65 -6.86
N THR A 1131 8.05 -35.63 -7.41
CA THR A 1131 6.84 -36.05 -6.68
C THR A 1131 6.75 -37.57 -6.48
N THR A 1132 7.43 -38.34 -7.31
CA THR A 1132 7.43 -39.82 -7.32
C THR A 1132 8.46 -40.37 -6.33
N THR A 1133 9.70 -39.89 -6.39
CA THR A 1133 10.81 -40.39 -5.55
C THR A 1133 10.98 -39.62 -4.25
N SER A 1134 10.35 -38.45 -4.13
CA SER A 1134 10.59 -37.45 -3.07
C SER A 1134 12.03 -36.94 -2.95
N ALA A 1135 12.92 -37.24 -3.90
CA ALA A 1135 14.24 -36.61 -4.00
C ALA A 1135 14.10 -35.11 -4.31
N GLN A 1136 15.02 -34.31 -3.77
CA GLN A 1136 15.03 -32.86 -3.91
C GLN A 1136 16.46 -32.40 -4.22
N GLY A 1137 16.60 -31.52 -5.21
CA GLY A 1137 17.90 -31.00 -5.66
C GLY A 1137 17.72 -29.90 -6.70
N TRP A 1138 18.83 -29.32 -7.14
CA TRP A 1138 18.84 -28.21 -8.08
C TRP A 1138 18.71 -28.68 -9.54
N THR A 1139 17.93 -27.93 -10.32
CA THR A 1139 17.67 -28.18 -11.75
C THR A 1139 17.78 -26.86 -12.52
N PRO A 1140 18.38 -26.83 -13.74
CA PRO A 1140 18.40 -25.63 -14.56
C PRO A 1140 17.00 -25.22 -15.05
N GLU A 1141 16.68 -23.93 -14.95
CA GLU A 1141 15.40 -23.34 -15.36
C GLU A 1141 15.04 -23.64 -16.82
N SER A 1142 16.03 -23.62 -17.72
CA SER A 1142 15.86 -23.88 -19.16
C SER A 1142 15.36 -25.28 -19.51
N TYR A 1143 15.43 -26.24 -18.57
CA TYR A 1143 14.96 -27.61 -18.74
C TYR A 1143 13.50 -27.81 -18.26
N LEU A 1144 12.85 -26.76 -17.77
CA LEU A 1144 11.53 -26.81 -17.13
C LEU A 1144 10.46 -25.98 -17.88
N GLU A 1145 9.21 -26.34 -17.66
CA GLU A 1145 8.00 -25.64 -18.12
C GLU A 1145 7.02 -25.46 -16.95
N GLU A 1146 6.69 -24.24 -16.56
CA GLU A 1146 5.71 -24.03 -15.50
C GLU A 1146 4.30 -24.38 -15.96
N LEU A 1147 3.63 -25.25 -15.21
CA LEU A 1147 2.24 -25.59 -15.46
C LEU A 1147 1.35 -24.50 -14.85
N ALA A 1148 0.94 -23.55 -15.68
CA ALA A 1148 0.05 -22.46 -15.29
C ALA A 1148 -1.26 -23.00 -14.67
N VAL A 1149 -1.58 -22.54 -13.46
CA VAL A 1149 -2.78 -22.97 -12.73
C VAL A 1149 -4.00 -22.26 -13.33
N ALA A 1150 -4.81 -23.01 -14.08
CA ALA A 1150 -6.06 -22.49 -14.64
C ALA A 1150 -7.03 -22.03 -13.52
N PRO A 1151 -7.69 -20.87 -13.66
CA PRO A 1151 -8.69 -20.41 -12.70
C PRO A 1151 -9.92 -21.33 -12.71
N ALA A 1152 -10.54 -21.53 -11.53
CA ALA A 1152 -11.72 -22.37 -11.40
C ALA A 1152 -12.95 -21.75 -12.12
N PRO A 1153 -13.82 -22.58 -12.74
CA PRO A 1153 -15.06 -22.09 -13.34
C PRO A 1153 -16.01 -21.52 -12.28
N LYS A 1154 -16.74 -20.46 -12.64
CA LYS A 1154 -17.77 -19.85 -11.78
C LYS A 1154 -18.92 -20.85 -11.53
N PRO A 1155 -19.50 -20.92 -10.32
CA PRO A 1155 -20.70 -21.72 -10.08
C PRO A 1155 -21.91 -21.15 -10.84
N THR A 1156 -22.82 -22.03 -11.26
CA THR A 1156 -24.09 -21.65 -11.89
C THR A 1156 -25.05 -21.04 -10.88
N PRO A 1157 -25.89 -20.06 -11.27
CA PRO A 1157 -26.90 -19.49 -10.37
C PRO A 1157 -28.00 -20.51 -10.04
N PRO A 1158 -28.65 -20.39 -8.87
CA PRO A 1158 -29.80 -21.22 -8.51
C PRO A 1158 -31.05 -20.85 -9.31
N PRO A 1159 -32.01 -21.77 -9.50
CA PRO A 1159 -33.29 -21.49 -10.14
C PRO A 1159 -34.18 -20.57 -9.28
N PRO A 1160 -35.14 -19.83 -9.88
CA PRO A 1160 -36.04 -18.95 -9.16
C PRO A 1160 -37.02 -19.71 -8.25
N PRO A 1161 -37.48 -19.12 -7.13
CA PRO A 1161 -38.39 -19.76 -6.19
C PRO A 1161 -39.81 -19.90 -6.76
N MET A 1162 -40.45 -21.04 -6.49
CA MET A 1162 -41.88 -21.23 -6.78
C MET A 1162 -42.75 -20.46 -5.77
N ALA A 1163 -43.89 -19.94 -6.25
CA ALA A 1163 -44.85 -19.21 -5.41
C ALA A 1163 -45.48 -20.10 -4.31
N PRO A 1164 -45.78 -19.53 -3.13
CA PRO A 1164 -46.37 -20.29 -2.02
C PRO A 1164 -47.83 -20.66 -2.30
N ARG A 1165 -48.22 -21.89 -1.94
CA ARG A 1165 -49.62 -22.34 -1.99
C ARG A 1165 -50.23 -22.34 -0.58
N ALA A 1166 -51.43 -21.80 -0.44
CA ALA A 1166 -52.06 -21.52 0.85
C ALA A 1166 -52.53 -22.78 1.61
N THR A 1167 -52.63 -22.64 2.94
CA THR A 1167 -53.34 -23.56 3.84
C THR A 1167 -54.87 -23.42 3.73
N PRO A 1168 -55.65 -24.49 3.96
CA PRO A 1168 -57.10 -24.49 3.76
C PRO A 1168 -57.89 -23.86 4.92
N SER A 1169 -59.02 -23.24 4.56
CA SER A 1169 -60.11 -22.82 5.47
C SER A 1169 -61.08 -23.99 5.75
N PRO A 1170 -61.95 -23.91 6.79
CA PRO A 1170 -62.92 -24.97 7.10
C PRO A 1170 -64.05 -25.12 6.08
N ILE A 1171 -64.74 -26.26 6.15
CA ILE A 1171 -65.79 -26.75 5.23
C ILE A 1171 -67.10 -25.95 5.41
N PRO A 1172 -67.90 -25.75 4.35
CA PRO A 1172 -69.11 -26.59 4.23
C PRO A 1172 -69.41 -27.12 2.81
N ASN A 1173 -70.01 -28.32 2.76
CA ASN A 1173 -70.86 -28.91 1.70
C ASN A 1173 -70.41 -28.91 0.21
N GLY A 1174 -70.30 -30.10 -0.40
CA GLY A 1174 -70.22 -30.28 -1.86
C GLY A 1174 -69.84 -31.71 -2.28
N ALA A 1175 -70.75 -32.43 -2.96
CA ALA A 1175 -70.65 -33.89 -3.18
C ALA A 1175 -70.00 -34.33 -4.51
N ARG A 1176 -69.46 -35.58 -4.53
CA ARG A 1176 -69.11 -36.46 -5.69
C ARG A 1176 -67.91 -35.98 -6.56
N ALA A 1177 -66.83 -36.76 -6.74
CA ALA A 1177 -66.66 -38.08 -7.41
C ALA A 1177 -66.64 -37.96 -8.96
N ALA A 1178 -65.70 -38.56 -9.75
CA ALA A 1178 -64.52 -39.41 -9.49
C ALA A 1178 -63.46 -39.19 -10.64
N ALA A 1179 -62.50 -40.03 -11.08
CA ALA A 1179 -62.20 -41.46 -10.88
C ALA A 1179 -60.70 -41.86 -11.16
N ALA A 1180 -60.47 -42.95 -11.91
CA ALA A 1180 -59.24 -43.70 -12.22
C ALA A 1180 -58.72 -43.45 -13.68
N ALA A 1181 -57.62 -44.02 -14.23
CA ALA A 1181 -56.28 -44.45 -13.76
C ALA A 1181 -55.42 -45.04 -14.92
N LYS A 1182 -54.07 -45.14 -14.78
CA LYS A 1182 -53.10 -46.00 -15.54
C LYS A 1182 -52.95 -45.71 -17.08
N THR A 1183 -51.91 -46.07 -17.87
CA THR A 1183 -50.54 -46.66 -17.71
C THR A 1183 -49.63 -46.29 -18.95
N LYS A 1184 -48.31 -46.60 -18.92
CA LYS A 1184 -47.31 -46.42 -20.03
C LYS A 1184 -47.44 -47.47 -21.18
N PRO A 1185 -46.92 -47.23 -22.42
CA PRO A 1185 -45.55 -47.69 -22.83
C PRO A 1185 -44.83 -46.81 -23.93
N ALA A 1186 -43.76 -47.34 -24.56
CA ALA A 1186 -42.94 -46.83 -25.71
C ALA A 1186 -42.19 -48.04 -26.38
N PRO A 1187 -41.29 -47.95 -27.42
CA PRO A 1187 -40.88 -46.92 -28.41
C PRO A 1187 -41.11 -47.37 -29.90
N PRO A 1188 -40.47 -46.81 -30.97
CA PRO A 1188 -39.17 -47.31 -31.53
C PRO A 1188 -38.28 -46.26 -32.28
N ALA A 1189 -37.36 -46.67 -33.20
CA ALA A 1189 -36.19 -45.89 -33.72
C ALA A 1189 -35.85 -46.15 -35.25
N PRO A 1190 -34.72 -45.66 -35.86
CA PRO A 1190 -34.62 -45.33 -37.32
C PRO A 1190 -33.53 -46.06 -38.18
N PRO A 1191 -33.43 -45.77 -39.51
CA PRO A 1191 -32.24 -45.95 -40.39
C PRO A 1191 -31.54 -44.60 -40.73
N VAL A 1192 -30.27 -44.40 -41.16
CA VAL A 1192 -29.05 -45.21 -41.52
C VAL A 1192 -28.78 -45.54 -43.01
N LYS A 1193 -27.66 -45.01 -43.57
CA LYS A 1193 -26.89 -45.56 -44.74
C LYS A 1193 -25.38 -45.13 -44.73
N ARG A 1194 -24.53 -45.76 -45.57
CA ARG A 1194 -23.03 -45.86 -45.53
C ARG A 1194 -22.46 -46.10 -46.98
N PRO A 1195 -21.15 -46.35 -47.32
CA PRO A 1195 -20.05 -47.01 -46.54
C PRO A 1195 -18.53 -46.63 -46.78
N ASN A 1196 -17.63 -47.20 -45.94
CA ASN A 1196 -16.21 -47.65 -46.18
C ASN A 1196 -15.07 -46.65 -46.55
N MET A 1197 -13.74 -46.87 -46.29
CA MET A 1197 -12.97 -47.89 -45.49
C MET A 1197 -11.53 -47.39 -45.10
N ALA A 1198 -10.92 -47.92 -44.00
CA ALA A 1198 -9.47 -48.06 -43.64
C ALA A 1198 -8.46 -46.86 -43.73
N GLY A 1199 -7.27 -46.81 -43.06
CA GLY A 1199 -6.71 -47.59 -41.93
C GLY A 1199 -5.17 -47.41 -41.65
N ARG A 1200 -4.79 -46.88 -40.46
CA ARG A 1200 -3.47 -46.93 -39.72
C ARG A 1200 -2.20 -46.10 -40.13
N LYS A 1201 -1.75 -45.26 -39.16
CA LYS A 1201 -0.40 -44.77 -38.69
C LYS A 1201 0.92 -45.49 -39.13
N PRO A 1202 2.16 -44.92 -38.87
CA PRO A 1202 2.66 -43.50 -38.81
C PRO A 1202 4.16 -43.29 -39.29
N ALA A 1203 4.79 -42.15 -38.94
CA ALA A 1203 6.27 -41.87 -38.80
C ALA A 1203 6.98 -41.02 -39.93
N PRO A 1204 8.29 -40.62 -39.86
CA PRO A 1204 8.72 -39.21 -40.07
C PRO A 1204 9.74 -38.95 -41.25
N PRO A 1205 10.16 -37.68 -41.52
CA PRO A 1205 10.89 -37.28 -42.74
C PRO A 1205 12.40 -36.97 -42.58
N PRO A 1206 13.12 -36.80 -43.72
CA PRO A 1206 14.21 -35.82 -43.88
C PRO A 1206 14.06 -34.90 -45.12
N ALA A 1207 14.98 -33.94 -45.30
CA ALA A 1207 15.09 -32.93 -46.38
C ALA A 1207 15.93 -33.48 -47.59
N PRO A 1208 16.49 -32.71 -48.59
CA PRO A 1208 16.71 -31.24 -48.75
C PRO A 1208 16.60 -30.65 -50.20
N ARG A 1209 17.17 -29.43 -50.42
CA ARG A 1209 17.75 -28.88 -51.71
C ARG A 1209 16.79 -28.39 -52.84
N ASP A 1210 17.19 -27.53 -53.82
CA ASP A 1210 18.28 -26.52 -53.96
C ASP A 1210 17.99 -25.45 -55.08
N SER A 1211 18.46 -24.21 -54.90
CA SER A 1211 19.10 -23.24 -55.86
C SER A 1211 18.60 -22.85 -57.30
N VAL A 1212 19.17 -21.73 -57.81
CA VAL A 1212 19.23 -21.16 -59.21
C VAL A 1212 17.97 -20.37 -59.68
N ALA A 1213 17.92 -19.05 -59.99
CA ALA A 1213 18.75 -18.06 -60.75
C ALA A 1213 18.40 -18.02 -62.29
N SER A 1214 18.64 -16.98 -63.13
CA SER A 1214 19.39 -15.69 -63.11
C SER A 1214 18.95 -14.76 -64.30
N VAL A 1215 19.79 -13.79 -64.75
CA VAL A 1215 19.74 -13.01 -66.04
C VAL A 1215 18.77 -11.80 -66.08
N GLN A 1216 19.05 -10.58 -66.62
CA GLN A 1216 20.23 -9.70 -66.90
C GLN A 1216 19.67 -8.39 -67.58
N SER A 1217 20.39 -7.31 -67.97
CA SER A 1217 21.82 -6.90 -67.94
C SER A 1217 21.99 -5.37 -68.17
N GLY A 1218 23.16 -4.86 -67.73
CA GLY A 1218 23.89 -3.72 -68.33
C GLY A 1218 23.61 -2.32 -67.76
N ASP A 1219 24.40 -1.28 -68.05
CA ASP A 1219 25.81 -1.11 -68.51
C ASP A 1219 26.16 0.40 -68.30
N SER A 1220 27.37 0.93 -68.01
CA SER A 1220 28.81 0.67 -68.25
C SER A 1220 29.43 1.58 -69.34
N SER A 1221 30.68 2.06 -69.27
CA SER A 1221 31.73 2.04 -68.20
C SER A 1221 32.17 3.49 -67.88
N GLY A 1222 33.31 3.90 -67.28
CA GLY A 1222 34.60 3.31 -66.84
C GLY A 1222 35.55 4.48 -66.42
N ALA A 1223 36.82 4.36 -66.02
CA ALA A 1223 37.66 3.22 -65.62
C ALA A 1223 38.94 3.72 -64.86
N SER A 1224 39.66 2.82 -64.17
CA SER A 1224 41.04 2.92 -63.60
C SER A 1224 41.50 4.16 -62.78
N GLY A 1225 41.79 3.97 -61.49
CA GLY A 1225 42.57 4.93 -60.68
C GLY A 1225 42.64 4.56 -59.17
N ARG A 1226 43.84 4.44 -58.60
CA ARG A 1226 44.09 3.87 -57.25
C ARG A 1226 44.02 4.92 -56.13
N GLY A 1227 43.26 4.64 -55.06
CA GLY A 1227 43.75 4.79 -53.67
C GLY A 1227 43.40 6.05 -52.84
N THR A 1228 42.29 5.97 -52.06
CA THR A 1228 42.02 6.72 -50.80
C THR A 1228 41.97 8.26 -50.88
N PRO A 1229 41.62 8.98 -49.78
CA PRO A 1229 40.71 8.67 -48.68
C PRO A 1229 39.49 9.63 -48.64
N ASN A 1230 38.38 9.25 -47.98
CA ASN A 1230 37.66 10.18 -47.09
C ASN A 1230 36.52 9.56 -46.25
N SER A 1231 36.18 10.29 -45.18
CA SER A 1231 34.97 10.26 -44.34
C SER A 1231 33.79 9.39 -44.82
N ALA A 1232 33.29 8.44 -44.04
CA ALA A 1232 32.53 8.64 -42.79
C ALA A 1232 31.18 9.37 -42.99
N SER A 1233 30.04 8.89 -42.50
CA SER A 1233 29.79 7.67 -41.71
C SER A 1233 28.37 7.15 -41.94
N ASN A 1234 28.19 5.82 -41.95
CA ASN A 1234 26.88 5.20 -42.02
C ASN A 1234 26.88 3.95 -41.11
N ALA A 1235 26.34 4.10 -39.90
CA ALA A 1235 26.35 3.06 -38.86
C ALA A 1235 25.10 3.16 -37.97
N SER A 1236 24.40 2.04 -37.81
CA SER A 1236 23.22 1.93 -36.95
C SER A 1236 23.60 2.10 -35.47
N LEU A 1237 22.84 2.92 -34.73
CA LEU A 1237 23.07 3.21 -33.32
C LEU A 1237 21.81 2.95 -32.47
N ALA A 1238 21.59 1.67 -32.16
CA ALA A 1238 20.57 1.21 -31.21
C ALA A 1238 21.12 0.18 -30.20
N GLY A 1239 22.40 0.33 -29.83
CA GLY A 1239 23.09 -0.53 -28.86
C GLY A 1239 24.14 0.27 -28.11
N GLY A 1240 23.74 1.03 -27.08
CA GLY A 1240 24.61 2.06 -26.48
C GLY A 1240 24.30 2.46 -25.04
N LEU A 1241 23.68 1.59 -24.23
CA LEU A 1241 23.39 1.89 -22.81
C LEU A 1241 24.04 0.90 -21.82
N ALA A 1242 24.15 -0.38 -22.17
CA ALA A 1242 24.75 -1.40 -21.31
C ALA A 1242 26.28 -1.22 -21.14
N GLU A 1243 26.96 -0.69 -22.15
CA GLU A 1243 28.42 -0.53 -22.17
C GLU A 1243 28.87 0.74 -21.44
N ALA A 1244 28.12 1.85 -21.59
CA ALA A 1244 28.37 3.11 -20.88
C ALA A 1244 28.30 2.97 -19.34
N LEU A 1245 27.44 2.07 -18.83
CA LEU A 1245 27.32 1.79 -17.40
C LEU A 1245 28.52 1.00 -16.85
N ARG A 1246 29.15 0.12 -17.65
CA ARG A 1246 30.40 -0.55 -17.25
C ARG A 1246 31.58 0.43 -17.23
N ALA A 1247 31.72 1.27 -18.25
CA ALA A 1247 32.82 2.24 -18.38
C ALA A 1247 32.90 3.23 -17.21
N ARG A 1248 31.76 3.61 -16.61
CA ARG A 1248 31.74 4.55 -15.47
C ARG A 1248 32.09 3.91 -14.13
N GLN A 1249 31.94 2.60 -13.97
CA GLN A 1249 32.26 1.90 -12.73
C GLN A 1249 33.76 1.56 -12.62
N SER A 1250 34.45 1.39 -13.75
CA SER A 1250 35.92 1.20 -13.82
C SER A 1250 36.74 2.48 -13.62
N ALA A 1251 36.13 3.67 -13.65
CA ALA A 1251 36.84 4.95 -13.69
C ALA A 1251 37.09 5.63 -12.33
N MET A 1252 36.80 4.95 -11.20
CA MET A 1252 36.81 5.58 -9.86
C MET A 1252 37.57 4.84 -8.77
N GLN A 1253 38.36 3.79 -9.08
CA GLN A 1253 39.23 3.16 -8.07
C GLN A 1253 40.45 2.39 -8.65
N GLY A 1254 41.54 3.14 -8.84
CA GLY A 1254 42.94 2.67 -8.75
C GLY A 1254 43.73 3.84 -8.12
N LYS A 1255 44.39 3.70 -6.96
CA LYS A 1255 45.52 2.85 -6.53
C LYS A 1255 46.88 3.48 -6.86
N HIS A 1256 47.45 4.13 -5.85
CA HIS A 1256 48.83 3.92 -5.37
C HIS A 1256 48.70 3.70 -3.85
N ASP A 1257 49.34 2.75 -3.18
CA ASP A 1257 50.75 2.32 -3.14
C ASP A 1257 51.58 3.25 -2.23
N ASP A 1258 52.38 2.79 -1.27
CA ASP A 1258 52.58 1.42 -0.72
C ASP A 1258 53.20 1.51 0.72
N ASP A 1259 53.87 0.45 1.19
CA ASP A 1259 54.86 0.38 2.29
C ASP A 1259 54.39 0.29 3.78
N ASP A 1260 54.24 -0.96 4.23
CA ASP A 1260 55.02 -1.64 5.29
C ASP A 1260 54.96 -1.33 6.82
N GLU A 1261 55.24 -2.42 7.57
CA GLU A 1261 55.56 -2.60 9.00
C GLU A 1261 54.69 -1.92 10.11
N TRP A 1262 53.69 -2.65 10.63
CA TRP A 1262 53.68 -3.31 11.97
C TRP A 1262 52.31 -3.92 12.37
#